data_AF-A0A7S2LFR4-F1
#
_entry.id   AF-A0A7S2LFR4-F1
#
_cell.length_a   1.000
_cell.length_b   1.000
_cell.length_c   1.000
_cell.angle_alpha   90.00
_cell.angle_beta   90.00
_cell.angle_gamma   90.00
#
_symmetry.space_group_name_H-M   'P 1'
#
loop_
_entity.id
_entity.type
_entity.pdbx_description
1 polymer ?
#
loop_
_entity_poly.entity_id
_entity_poly.type
_entity_poly.pdbx_seq_one_letter_code
_entity_poly.pdbx_strand_id
1 'polypeptide(L)'
;PSKPRAPPYPLPGKLKDYVDLAANPAVRLVEVLLRRVLGNASSPYGVDALATRYFGPDGKISLDGLGIFPITQHVDIPHLGHLTMTVRSLEFGHLNSVSELLLVARAQELTFRAGVGRLDGVASLGLVVTPDPSSPLHGTTLIEDFDVNISVRGLHATASALIALNGTGLKGLAVDQLASPGCLFAGWRSHPEVSPLMTAAGLKLALVQPTVSPPDDAPGLEMDVDGMLTKVSRSLLGQYWEEVQTLGDHALSVTLRDALNEKLQKTIMASGSCPEPGPAYASMPVSNATLVAAIVSALGALVLLIFGHVFIGMMAAPRASASQASTSTAETPKPRDAHGRTLAGGASSSSPRRTPGGAAAEQPAQVRQERWADFALAQHPALTLPVRMALPLLVICTVFLFISSNSGPGAQVMASVTVNEEEAVSLPPVFSFSLVSSVKDMWDGGVYPLAILIAAFSGFWPYLKLFLMLFCWFTPPKILSISRRQALFEFLDAYGKWSLVDTFVLVLFMVAFSFDLQAQGNEYTKPIFQTVGEDARFLIYIHPTLGFHTFLIATVMSLVVGHGMTACHRRALKRGEYGEREEYIGREVLAGGRRRLCNVLRPPAYVAGKRFVYGPASALGVSLALVLFGIFAETFQFKFLGLAGLALGPEASVRPYSVISLDLALPEASNAPDTLGTRWIQAAFMFFSAVIMPVYLIILLCLWTAPLSNKMQKDFLVAAQVLNAWSGLDVFCCSIMASVLEIRQFALFIVGDKCDMINKIIGQTPLADKLEGPKTCFDVDSELRPGFYILALSAIIALVTGHVTLHRCSKALHAGSGLGSPSSSVLTRVVRSPSRAVSLGLLPDASLEEAASSASASARRPSARPARRRSQQRGAARSPPRCRRFRRPRRPRRPRRPR
;
A
#
# COMPACT_ATOMS: atom_id res chain seq x y z
N PRO A 1 61.30 -24.75 -20.63
CA PRO A 1 60.31 -25.17 -21.65
C PRO A 1 58.88 -25.00 -21.12
N SER A 2 58.20 -23.94 -21.57
CA SER A 2 56.84 -23.61 -21.15
C SER A 2 55.88 -24.77 -21.44
N LYS A 3 55.19 -25.28 -20.41
CA LYS A 3 54.02 -26.14 -20.62
C LYS A 3 52.98 -25.32 -21.42
N PRO A 4 52.31 -25.91 -22.44
CA PRO A 4 51.22 -25.21 -23.11
C PRO A 4 50.14 -24.85 -22.08
N ARG A 5 49.51 -23.69 -22.26
CA ARG A 5 48.33 -23.31 -21.47
C ARG A 5 47.31 -24.44 -21.48
N ALA A 6 46.70 -24.71 -20.33
CA ALA A 6 45.63 -25.68 -20.24
C ALA A 6 44.56 -25.33 -21.28
N PRO A 7 44.13 -26.28 -22.14
CA PRO A 7 43.13 -25.98 -23.15
C PRO A 7 41.83 -25.53 -22.47
N PRO A 8 41.10 -24.56 -23.05
CA PRO A 8 39.79 -24.16 -22.54
C PRO A 8 38.86 -25.37 -22.55
N TYR A 9 37.95 -25.44 -21.58
CA TYR A 9 37.03 -26.58 -21.49
C TYR A 9 36.20 -26.68 -22.79
N PRO A 10 36.05 -27.87 -23.41
CA PRO A 10 35.36 -28.01 -24.67
C PRO A 10 33.90 -27.54 -24.53
N LEU A 11 33.53 -26.52 -25.31
CA LEU A 11 32.18 -25.97 -25.31
C LEU A 11 31.20 -26.97 -25.95
N PRO A 12 30.01 -27.20 -25.34
CA PRO A 12 28.97 -28.01 -25.95
C PRO A 12 28.37 -27.33 -27.20
N GLY A 13 27.62 -28.11 -27.99
CA GLY A 13 27.02 -27.64 -29.24
C GLY A 13 25.97 -26.53 -29.06
N LYS A 14 25.60 -25.87 -30.16
CA LYS A 14 24.60 -24.78 -30.16
C LYS A 14 23.25 -25.25 -29.60
N LEU A 15 22.98 -24.89 -28.35
CA LEU A 15 21.64 -24.96 -27.73
C LEU A 15 20.61 -24.17 -28.54
N LYS A 16 19.36 -24.62 -28.48
CA LYS A 16 18.21 -24.00 -29.18
C LYS A 16 17.30 -23.15 -28.27
N ASP A 17 17.32 -23.40 -26.96
CA ASP A 17 16.61 -22.63 -25.95
C ASP A 17 17.63 -22.24 -24.87
N TYR A 18 17.82 -20.95 -24.66
CA TYR A 18 18.66 -20.37 -23.63
C TYR A 18 18.33 -18.87 -23.46
N VAL A 19 18.62 -18.32 -22.28
CA VAL A 19 18.61 -16.86 -22.06
C VAL A 19 19.86 -16.24 -22.69
N ASP A 20 19.69 -15.39 -23.71
CA ASP A 20 20.81 -14.62 -24.30
C ASP A 20 21.30 -13.56 -23.31
N LEU A 21 22.52 -13.72 -22.80
CA LEU A 21 23.11 -12.83 -21.79
C LEU A 21 23.57 -11.48 -22.36
N ALA A 22 23.83 -11.36 -23.67
CA ALA A 22 24.29 -10.13 -24.31
C ALA A 22 23.13 -9.24 -24.79
N ALA A 23 21.97 -9.86 -25.05
CA ALA A 23 20.68 -9.19 -25.22
C ALA A 23 20.00 -8.90 -23.86
N ASN A 24 20.41 -9.55 -22.76
CA ASN A 24 19.82 -9.34 -21.44
C ASN A 24 20.16 -7.93 -20.89
N PRO A 25 19.17 -7.05 -20.63
CA PRO A 25 19.45 -5.69 -20.20
C PRO A 25 19.99 -5.61 -18.76
N ALA A 26 19.64 -6.55 -17.88
CA ALA A 26 20.20 -6.63 -16.53
C ALA A 26 21.72 -6.83 -16.56
N VAL A 27 22.19 -7.72 -17.44
CA VAL A 27 23.62 -8.01 -17.62
C VAL A 27 24.34 -6.80 -18.22
N ARG A 28 23.71 -6.10 -19.18
CA ARG A 28 24.23 -4.82 -19.70
C ARG A 28 24.32 -3.74 -18.63
N LEU A 29 23.31 -3.59 -17.77
CA LEU A 29 23.34 -2.65 -16.66
C LEU A 29 24.50 -2.92 -15.71
N VAL A 30 24.78 -4.20 -15.40
CA VAL A 30 25.92 -4.58 -14.56
C VAL A 30 27.27 -4.35 -15.27
N GLU A 31 27.39 -4.64 -16.58
CA GLU A 31 28.57 -4.25 -17.38
C GLU A 31 28.80 -2.73 -17.30
N VAL A 32 27.76 -1.94 -17.50
CA VAL A 32 27.84 -0.47 -17.52
C VAL A 32 28.17 0.08 -16.12
N LEU A 33 27.58 -0.44 -15.05
CA LEU A 33 27.92 -0.06 -13.67
C LEU A 33 29.38 -0.39 -13.33
N LEU A 34 29.83 -1.60 -13.63
CA LEU A 34 31.22 -2.01 -13.40
C LEU A 34 32.19 -1.15 -14.21
N ARG A 35 31.88 -0.82 -15.47
CA ARG A 35 32.79 -0.13 -16.38
C ARG A 35 32.77 1.40 -16.28
N ARG A 36 31.60 2.04 -16.13
CA ARG A 36 31.44 3.50 -16.10
C ARG A 36 31.47 4.09 -14.68
N VAL A 37 31.02 3.33 -13.67
CA VAL A 37 30.89 3.83 -12.29
C VAL A 37 31.98 3.31 -11.37
N LEU A 38 32.22 2.00 -11.32
CA LEU A 38 33.14 1.38 -10.35
C LEU A 38 34.60 1.29 -10.84
N GLY A 39 34.83 0.85 -12.08
CA GLY A 39 36.15 0.73 -12.71
C GLY A 39 36.68 2.00 -13.37
N ASN A 40 36.02 3.14 -13.13
CA ASN A 40 36.37 4.42 -13.73
C ASN A 40 37.07 5.31 -12.69
N ALA A 41 38.37 5.53 -12.84
CA ALA A 41 39.15 6.38 -11.93
C ALA A 41 38.68 7.85 -11.88
N SER A 42 37.92 8.32 -12.89
CA SER A 42 37.30 9.65 -12.89
C SER A 42 35.92 9.69 -12.21
N SER A 43 35.39 8.55 -11.79
CA SER A 43 34.12 8.46 -11.04
C SER A 43 34.38 8.71 -9.55
N PRO A 44 33.64 9.62 -8.88
CA PRO A 44 33.73 9.77 -7.42
C PRO A 44 33.15 8.57 -6.64
N TYR A 45 32.57 7.59 -7.36
CA TYR A 45 32.13 6.29 -6.84
C TYR A 45 33.00 5.13 -7.36
N GLY A 46 34.09 5.43 -8.08
CA GLY A 46 35.06 4.44 -8.52
C GLY A 46 35.73 3.76 -7.33
N VAL A 47 36.17 2.51 -7.50
CA VAL A 47 36.83 1.75 -6.42
C VAL A 47 38.04 2.50 -5.90
N ASP A 48 38.81 3.17 -6.76
CA ASP A 48 39.96 3.98 -6.36
C ASP A 48 39.57 5.21 -5.53
N ALA A 49 38.49 5.90 -5.91
CA ALA A 49 37.97 7.04 -5.16
C ALA A 49 37.42 6.61 -3.79
N LEU A 50 36.73 5.47 -3.72
CA LEU A 50 36.22 4.89 -2.49
C LEU A 50 37.35 4.41 -1.58
N ALA A 51 38.33 3.68 -2.12
CA ALA A 51 39.52 3.23 -1.38
C ALA A 51 40.32 4.42 -0.84
N THR A 52 40.55 5.46 -1.66
CA THR A 52 41.19 6.71 -1.22
C THR A 52 40.40 7.41 -0.11
N ARG A 53 39.07 7.37 -0.16
CA ARG A 53 38.18 8.01 0.82
C ARG A 53 38.11 7.30 2.16
N TYR A 54 38.25 5.97 2.19
CA TYR A 54 38.15 5.16 3.41
C TYR A 54 39.50 4.72 4.00
N PHE A 55 40.53 4.57 3.15
CA PHE A 55 41.85 4.03 3.51
C PHE A 55 43.00 5.04 3.29
N GLY A 56 42.67 6.32 3.10
CA GLY A 56 43.64 7.41 2.91
C GLY A 56 44.29 7.43 1.52
N PRO A 57 45.19 8.40 1.25
CA PRO A 57 45.77 8.64 -0.08
C PRO A 57 46.53 7.43 -0.64
N ASP A 58 47.16 6.62 0.22
CA ASP A 58 47.92 5.42 -0.16
C ASP A 58 47.07 4.15 -0.22
N GLY A 59 45.75 4.24 0.05
CA GLY A 59 44.83 3.11 0.05
C GLY A 59 45.27 1.96 0.98
N LYS A 60 45.61 2.28 2.24
CA LYS A 60 46.23 1.34 3.20
C LYS A 60 45.25 0.72 4.21
N ILE A 61 45.43 -0.57 4.48
CA ILE A 61 44.73 -1.31 5.55
C ILE A 61 45.72 -2.24 6.28
N SER A 62 45.76 -2.15 7.61
CA SER A 62 46.40 -3.15 8.49
C SER A 62 45.36 -4.20 8.91
N LEU A 63 45.78 -5.46 9.01
CA LEU A 63 44.95 -6.58 9.48
C LEU A 63 45.13 -6.89 10.98
N ASP A 64 45.97 -6.14 11.69
CA ASP A 64 46.40 -6.46 13.05
C ASP A 64 45.23 -6.40 14.05
N GLY A 65 44.27 -5.50 13.80
CA GLY A 65 43.02 -5.37 14.56
C GLY A 65 42.05 -6.55 14.44
N LEU A 66 42.34 -7.56 13.60
CA LEU A 66 41.51 -8.77 13.47
C LEU A 66 41.83 -9.84 14.52
N GLY A 67 42.91 -9.70 15.30
CA GLY A 67 43.31 -10.69 16.31
C GLY A 67 43.80 -12.03 15.74
N ILE A 68 44.21 -12.03 14.47
CA ILE A 68 44.76 -13.20 13.75
C ILE A 68 46.28 -13.34 13.99
N PHE A 69 46.95 -12.22 14.28
CA PHE A 69 48.39 -12.15 14.50
C PHE A 69 48.73 -12.09 16.00
N PRO A 70 49.91 -12.59 16.43
CA PRO A 70 50.97 -13.16 15.59
C PRO A 70 50.69 -14.60 15.11
N ILE A 71 51.15 -14.93 13.90
CA ILE A 71 51.12 -16.29 13.34
C ILE A 71 52.53 -16.88 13.39
N THR A 72 52.76 -17.88 14.22
CA THR A 72 54.06 -18.58 14.32
C THR A 72 54.02 -19.93 13.60
N GLN A 73 55.02 -20.18 12.75
CA GLN A 73 55.26 -21.46 12.09
C GLN A 73 56.66 -21.97 12.47
N HIS A 74 56.72 -23.23 12.92
CA HIS A 74 57.98 -23.95 13.14
C HIS A 74 58.31 -24.81 11.91
N VAL A 75 59.59 -24.87 11.54
CA VAL A 75 60.13 -25.65 10.43
C VAL A 75 61.42 -26.32 10.92
N ASP A 76 61.36 -27.62 11.12
CA ASP A 76 62.53 -28.43 11.46
C ASP A 76 63.29 -28.76 10.18
N ILE A 77 64.54 -28.33 10.09
CA ILE A 77 65.42 -28.58 8.94
C ILE A 77 66.40 -29.70 9.33
N PRO A 78 66.26 -30.93 8.79
CA PRO A 78 67.07 -32.07 9.21
C PRO A 78 68.58 -31.78 9.11
N HIS A 79 69.31 -32.08 10.19
CA HIS A 79 70.76 -31.87 10.32
C HIS A 79 71.23 -30.40 10.27
N LEU A 80 70.30 -29.43 10.33
CA LEU A 80 70.60 -27.99 10.33
C LEU A 80 70.06 -27.28 11.57
N GLY A 81 68.79 -27.48 11.94
CA GLY A 81 68.23 -26.89 13.16
C GLY A 81 66.73 -26.61 13.11
N HIS A 82 66.25 -25.94 14.16
CA HIS A 82 64.87 -25.51 14.31
C HIS A 82 64.73 -24.04 13.86
N LEU A 83 63.93 -23.80 12.83
CA LEU A 83 63.58 -22.47 12.36
C LEU A 83 62.15 -22.12 12.80
N THR A 84 61.98 -20.97 13.45
CA THR A 84 60.68 -20.47 13.91
C THR A 84 60.44 -19.10 13.30
N MET A 85 59.44 -19.00 12.43
CA MET A 85 59.08 -17.75 11.75
C MET A 85 57.74 -17.26 12.29
N THR A 86 57.67 -15.99 12.70
CA THR A 86 56.49 -15.37 13.30
C THR A 86 56.09 -14.13 12.53
N VAL A 87 54.93 -14.18 11.86
CA VAL A 87 54.30 -13.00 11.25
C VAL A 87 53.68 -12.17 12.37
N ARG A 88 54.16 -10.94 12.58
CA ARG A 88 53.72 -10.02 13.65
C ARG A 88 52.58 -9.12 13.21
N SER A 89 52.63 -8.64 11.99
CA SER A 89 51.62 -7.77 11.37
C SER A 89 51.52 -8.01 9.87
N LEU A 90 50.42 -7.57 9.26
CA LEU A 90 50.24 -7.61 7.80
C LEU A 90 49.43 -6.40 7.31
N GLU A 91 50.07 -5.52 6.54
CA GLU A 91 49.45 -4.40 5.83
C GLU A 91 49.30 -4.68 4.33
N PHE A 92 48.26 -4.10 3.73
CA PHE A 92 48.11 -3.95 2.28
C PHE A 92 47.95 -2.48 1.92
N GLY A 93 48.59 -2.03 0.84
CA GLY A 93 48.56 -0.66 0.33
C GLY A 93 48.38 -0.59 -1.19
N HIS A 94 48.09 0.62 -1.68
CA HIS A 94 47.71 0.90 -3.07
C HIS A 94 46.41 0.19 -3.51
N LEU A 95 45.49 -0.05 -2.58
CA LEU A 95 44.15 -0.59 -2.89
C LEU A 95 43.31 0.34 -3.79
N ASN A 96 43.75 1.58 -3.99
CA ASN A 96 43.25 2.57 -4.92
C ASN A 96 44.00 2.56 -6.28
N SER A 97 44.29 1.37 -6.81
CA SER A 97 44.98 1.19 -8.09
C SER A 97 44.30 0.17 -9.00
N VAL A 98 42.97 0.21 -9.13
CA VAL A 98 42.21 -0.70 -10.01
C VAL A 98 42.47 -0.33 -11.49
N SER A 99 43.12 -1.24 -12.23
CA SER A 99 43.48 -1.03 -13.65
C SER A 99 42.44 -1.53 -14.64
N GLU A 100 41.58 -2.47 -14.25
CA GLU A 100 40.50 -3.02 -15.07
C GLU A 100 39.37 -3.52 -14.17
N LEU A 101 38.11 -3.18 -14.48
CA LEU A 101 36.95 -3.82 -13.88
C LEU A 101 35.86 -3.93 -14.95
N LEU A 102 35.76 -5.12 -15.55
CA LEU A 102 34.98 -5.31 -16.77
C LEU A 102 34.20 -6.62 -16.70
N LEU A 103 32.91 -6.54 -17.03
CA LEU A 103 32.07 -7.69 -17.36
C LEU A 103 31.79 -7.64 -18.86
N VAL A 104 31.99 -8.76 -19.56
CA VAL A 104 31.69 -8.89 -20.99
C VAL A 104 30.71 -10.04 -21.17
N ALA A 105 29.54 -9.72 -21.70
CA ALA A 105 28.50 -10.70 -22.00
C ALA A 105 28.52 -11.13 -23.47
N ARG A 106 28.34 -12.43 -23.68
CA ARG A 106 28.04 -13.07 -24.97
C ARG A 106 26.81 -13.95 -24.77
N ALA A 107 26.16 -14.34 -25.86
CA ALA A 107 24.89 -15.08 -25.84
C ALA A 107 24.77 -16.22 -24.80
N GLN A 108 25.86 -16.95 -24.52
CA GLN A 108 25.89 -18.01 -23.49
C GLN A 108 27.10 -17.92 -22.54
N GLU A 109 28.00 -16.95 -22.71
CA GLU A 109 29.26 -16.84 -21.97
C GLU A 109 29.36 -15.49 -21.27
N LEU A 110 29.70 -15.53 -19.98
CA LEU A 110 29.94 -14.34 -19.16
C LEU A 110 31.42 -14.32 -18.76
N THR A 111 32.13 -13.27 -19.16
CA THR A 111 33.55 -13.08 -18.82
C THR A 111 33.73 -11.88 -17.91
N PHE A 112 34.19 -12.12 -16.68
CA PHE A 112 34.61 -11.09 -15.74
C PHE A 112 36.13 -10.91 -15.79
N ARG A 113 36.58 -9.67 -15.63
CA ARG A 113 37.98 -9.27 -15.55
C ARG A 113 38.17 -8.25 -14.45
N ALA A 114 39.17 -8.47 -13.61
CA ALA A 114 39.62 -7.54 -12.60
C ALA A 114 41.14 -7.34 -12.73
N GLY A 115 41.58 -6.10 -12.65
CA GLY A 115 42.97 -5.70 -12.75
C GLY A 115 43.35 -4.74 -11.63
N VAL A 116 44.54 -4.91 -11.07
CA VAL A 116 45.17 -3.99 -10.12
C VAL A 116 46.54 -3.59 -10.68
N GLY A 117 46.74 -2.30 -10.90
CA GLY A 117 47.96 -1.71 -11.45
C GLY A 117 49.16 -1.87 -10.51
N ARG A 118 48.95 -1.61 -9.21
CA ARG A 118 49.91 -1.88 -8.13
C ARG A 118 49.18 -2.30 -6.85
N LEU A 119 49.65 -3.37 -6.22
CA LEU A 119 49.27 -3.80 -4.88
C LEU A 119 50.56 -4.02 -4.09
N ASP A 120 50.74 -3.31 -2.98
CA ASP A 120 51.86 -3.52 -2.08
C ASP A 120 51.37 -4.28 -0.84
N GLY A 121 52.10 -5.32 -0.40
CA GLY A 121 51.86 -6.01 0.86
C GLY A 121 53.10 -5.93 1.74
N VAL A 122 52.94 -5.52 3.00
CA VAL A 122 54.04 -5.42 3.97
C VAL A 122 53.76 -6.37 5.13
N ALA A 123 54.66 -7.33 5.36
CA ALA A 123 54.56 -8.29 6.45
C ALA A 123 55.76 -8.12 7.39
N SER A 124 55.50 -7.82 8.66
CA SER A 124 56.54 -7.77 9.68
C SER A 124 56.82 -9.18 10.21
N LEU A 125 58.07 -9.62 10.17
CA LEU A 125 58.48 -10.99 10.42
C LEU A 125 59.58 -11.04 11.48
N GLY A 126 59.35 -11.83 12.53
CA GLY A 126 60.39 -12.25 13.45
C GLY A 126 60.86 -13.67 13.14
N LEU A 127 62.16 -13.86 12.96
CA LEU A 127 62.80 -15.12 12.60
C LEU A 127 63.75 -15.57 13.71
N VAL A 128 63.52 -16.76 14.27
CA VAL A 128 64.39 -17.38 15.27
C VAL A 128 64.97 -18.67 14.70
N VAL A 129 66.30 -18.75 14.57
CA VAL A 129 67.00 -19.94 14.06
C VAL A 129 67.88 -20.52 15.15
N THR A 130 67.51 -21.68 15.68
CA THR A 130 68.33 -22.43 16.66
C THR A 130 69.03 -23.58 15.94
N PRO A 131 70.37 -23.53 15.74
CA PRO A 131 71.11 -24.61 15.09
C PRO A 131 71.06 -25.90 15.92
N ASP A 132 71.03 -27.04 15.24
CA ASP A 132 71.16 -28.36 15.88
C ASP A 132 72.61 -28.54 16.40
N PRO A 133 72.85 -29.03 17.64
CA PRO A 133 74.21 -29.25 18.15
C PRO A 133 75.03 -30.31 17.37
N SER A 134 74.41 -31.05 16.45
CA SER A 134 75.06 -31.94 15.48
C SER A 134 75.27 -31.32 14.08
N SER A 135 74.88 -30.05 13.90
CA SER A 135 74.97 -29.34 12.62
C SER A 135 76.40 -28.89 12.27
N PRO A 136 76.74 -28.74 10.97
CA PRO A 136 77.89 -27.95 10.54
C PRO A 136 77.77 -26.44 10.85
N LEU A 137 76.61 -25.95 11.29
CA LEU A 137 76.45 -24.57 11.76
C LEU A 137 76.95 -24.44 13.21
N HIS A 138 77.87 -23.52 13.45
CA HIS A 138 78.43 -23.25 14.79
C HIS A 138 78.09 -21.83 15.22
N GLY A 139 77.22 -21.69 16.22
CA GLY A 139 76.76 -20.40 16.74
C GLY A 139 75.72 -20.53 17.84
N THR A 140 75.29 -19.40 18.40
CA THR A 140 74.11 -19.29 19.27
C THR A 140 72.84 -19.19 18.43
N THR A 141 71.65 -19.28 19.06
CA THR A 141 70.37 -18.97 18.41
C THR A 141 70.41 -17.56 17.80
N LEU A 142 70.08 -17.48 16.52
CA LEU A 142 69.87 -16.22 15.79
C LEU A 142 68.43 -15.73 16.03
N ILE A 143 68.25 -14.43 16.19
CA ILE A 143 66.94 -13.78 16.32
C ILE A 143 66.99 -12.49 15.49
N GLU A 144 66.29 -12.47 14.36
CA GLU A 144 66.17 -11.29 13.48
C GLU A 144 64.71 -10.83 13.39
N ASP A 145 64.51 -9.52 13.25
CA ASP A 145 63.19 -8.91 13.01
C ASP A 145 63.28 -7.98 11.79
N PHE A 146 62.52 -8.27 10.74
CA PHE A 146 62.60 -7.56 9.46
C PHE A 146 61.24 -7.43 8.77
N ASP A 147 61.05 -6.36 7.99
CA ASP A 147 59.82 -6.08 7.27
C ASP A 147 59.96 -6.48 5.79
N VAL A 148 59.17 -7.45 5.34
CA VAL A 148 59.11 -7.87 3.93
C VAL A 148 57.99 -7.12 3.21
N ASN A 149 58.39 -6.18 2.36
CA ASN A 149 57.51 -5.47 1.43
C ASN A 149 57.55 -6.15 0.06
N ILE A 150 56.39 -6.60 -0.42
CA ILE A 150 56.18 -7.23 -1.71
C ILE A 150 55.31 -6.29 -2.57
N SER A 151 55.93 -5.60 -3.53
CA SER A 151 55.19 -4.80 -4.52
C SER A 151 54.84 -5.66 -5.74
N VAL A 152 53.54 -5.88 -5.95
CA VAL A 152 52.97 -6.58 -7.10
C VAL A 152 52.45 -5.55 -8.11
N ARG A 153 52.78 -5.70 -9.39
CA ARG A 153 52.34 -4.77 -10.45
C ARG A 153 51.71 -5.49 -11.64
N GLY A 154 50.71 -4.85 -12.25
CA GLY A 154 49.97 -5.37 -13.40
C GLY A 154 49.36 -6.74 -13.13
N LEU A 155 48.66 -6.87 -11.99
CA LEU A 155 47.93 -8.07 -11.59
C LEU A 155 46.58 -8.07 -12.31
N HIS A 156 46.36 -8.97 -13.27
CA HIS A 156 45.07 -9.15 -13.96
C HIS A 156 44.57 -10.58 -13.75
N ALA A 157 43.35 -10.70 -13.23
CA ALA A 157 42.62 -11.95 -13.10
C ALA A 157 41.44 -11.96 -14.09
N THR A 158 41.27 -13.07 -14.80
CA THR A 158 40.17 -13.26 -15.77
C THR A 158 39.41 -14.54 -15.46
N ALA A 159 38.09 -14.49 -15.51
CA ALA A 159 37.19 -15.61 -15.26
C ALA A 159 36.06 -15.63 -16.30
N SER A 160 35.97 -16.70 -17.08
CA SER A 160 34.90 -16.95 -18.05
C SER A 160 34.07 -18.14 -17.61
N ALA A 161 32.74 -17.97 -17.64
CA ALA A 161 31.79 -19.03 -17.35
C ALA A 161 30.76 -19.17 -18.48
N LEU A 162 30.45 -20.42 -18.85
CA LEU A 162 29.31 -20.76 -19.68
C LEU A 162 28.07 -20.80 -18.76
N ILE A 163 27.03 -20.03 -19.10
CA ILE A 163 25.79 -19.94 -18.34
C ILE A 163 24.62 -20.15 -19.30
N ALA A 164 24.25 -21.40 -19.49
CA ALA A 164 23.09 -21.80 -20.29
C ALA A 164 21.86 -22.01 -19.40
N LEU A 165 21.09 -20.93 -19.17
CA LEU A 165 19.80 -21.01 -18.48
C LEU A 165 18.68 -21.32 -19.49
N ASN A 166 17.92 -22.40 -19.29
CA ASN A 166 16.74 -22.72 -20.10
C ASN A 166 15.70 -21.58 -20.04
N GLY A 167 15.41 -20.96 -21.19
CA GLY A 167 14.60 -19.76 -21.29
C GLY A 167 13.09 -20.02 -21.22
N THR A 168 12.61 -21.19 -21.67
CA THR A 168 11.18 -21.56 -21.52
C THR A 168 10.87 -22.04 -20.10
N GLY A 169 11.76 -22.83 -19.50
CA GLY A 169 11.60 -23.36 -18.13
C GLY A 169 11.50 -22.26 -17.07
N LEU A 170 12.41 -21.27 -17.12
CA LEU A 170 12.37 -20.14 -16.17
C LEU A 170 11.10 -19.29 -16.28
N LYS A 171 10.52 -19.16 -17.48
CA LYS A 171 9.25 -18.43 -17.70
C LYS A 171 8.02 -19.17 -17.16
N GLY A 172 8.16 -20.44 -16.77
CA GLY A 172 7.09 -21.26 -16.20
C GLY A 172 7.09 -21.33 -14.66
N LEU A 173 8.05 -20.72 -13.98
CA LEU A 173 8.17 -20.76 -12.51
C LEU A 173 7.33 -19.67 -11.83
N ALA A 174 6.76 -19.98 -10.66
CA ALA A 174 6.08 -19.02 -9.80
C ALA A 174 7.07 -18.10 -9.04
N VAL A 175 6.59 -16.98 -8.49
CA VAL A 175 7.43 -15.96 -7.84
C VAL A 175 8.21 -16.49 -6.63
N ASP A 176 7.54 -17.27 -5.79
CA ASP A 176 8.14 -17.98 -4.65
C ASP A 176 9.14 -19.06 -5.10
N GLN A 177 8.87 -19.71 -6.25
CA GLN A 177 9.79 -20.66 -6.86
C GLN A 177 11.05 -19.96 -7.39
N LEU A 178 10.99 -18.75 -7.95
CA LEU A 178 12.21 -18.00 -8.35
C LEU A 178 13.14 -17.70 -7.17
N ALA A 179 12.63 -17.60 -5.94
CA ALA A 179 13.45 -17.46 -4.73
C ALA A 179 14.07 -18.79 -4.26
N SER A 180 13.59 -19.94 -4.76
CA SER A 180 14.11 -21.26 -4.43
C SER A 180 15.32 -21.63 -5.29
N PRO A 181 16.50 -21.93 -4.69
CA PRO A 181 17.64 -22.45 -5.43
C PRO A 181 17.31 -23.74 -6.20
N GLY A 182 16.41 -24.58 -5.66
CA GLY A 182 15.96 -25.82 -6.31
C GLY A 182 15.25 -25.58 -7.64
N CYS A 183 14.58 -24.44 -7.81
CA CYS A 183 13.87 -24.08 -9.05
C CYS A 183 14.76 -23.30 -10.02
N LEU A 184 15.56 -22.35 -9.55
CA LEU A 184 16.58 -21.69 -10.38
C LEU A 184 17.52 -22.73 -11.00
N PHE A 185 17.98 -23.70 -10.20
CA PHE A 185 18.87 -24.76 -10.67
C PHE A 185 18.10 -25.91 -11.35
N ALA A 186 16.76 -25.89 -11.42
CA ALA A 186 16.01 -26.75 -12.33
C ALA A 186 16.19 -26.32 -13.79
N GLY A 187 16.29 -25.01 -14.05
CA GLY A 187 16.62 -24.47 -15.38
C GLY A 187 17.99 -24.89 -15.90
N TRP A 188 18.95 -25.18 -15.00
CA TRP A 188 20.21 -25.84 -15.35
C TRP A 188 20.07 -27.36 -15.47
N ARG A 189 19.38 -28.02 -14.53
CA ARG A 189 19.16 -29.48 -14.58
C ARG A 189 18.41 -29.96 -15.83
N SER A 190 17.64 -29.10 -16.50
CA SER A 190 17.02 -29.44 -17.80
C SER A 190 18.00 -29.58 -18.98
N HIS A 191 19.25 -29.13 -18.83
CA HIS A 191 20.33 -29.35 -19.80
C HIS A 191 21.51 -30.06 -19.10
N PRO A 192 21.44 -31.37 -18.83
CA PRO A 192 22.51 -32.10 -18.14
C PRO A 192 23.86 -32.05 -18.88
N GLU A 193 23.84 -31.93 -20.21
CA GLU A 193 25.03 -31.74 -21.05
C GLU A 193 25.66 -30.33 -20.96
N VAL A 194 24.94 -29.35 -20.38
CA VAL A 194 25.38 -27.95 -20.28
C VAL A 194 25.14 -27.41 -18.87
N SER A 195 25.71 -28.11 -17.88
CA SER A 195 25.87 -27.55 -16.53
C SER A 195 26.67 -26.25 -16.59
N PRO A 196 26.35 -25.23 -15.76
CA PRO A 196 27.13 -24.00 -15.71
C PRO A 196 28.57 -24.35 -15.27
N LEU A 197 29.54 -23.81 -16.00
CA LEU A 197 30.93 -24.24 -15.88
C LEU A 197 31.86 -23.05 -16.11
N MET A 198 32.89 -22.90 -15.27
CA MET A 198 34.02 -22.05 -15.59
C MET A 198 34.79 -22.66 -16.76
N THR A 199 34.70 -22.03 -17.93
CA THR A 199 35.33 -22.47 -19.20
C THR A 199 36.82 -22.14 -19.22
N ALA A 200 37.17 -21.00 -18.63
CA ALA A 200 38.53 -20.55 -18.41
C ALA A 200 38.60 -19.71 -17.12
N ALA A 201 39.71 -19.86 -16.41
CA ALA A 201 40.21 -18.86 -15.48
C ALA A 201 41.68 -18.60 -15.84
N GLY A 202 42.26 -17.50 -15.38
CA GLY A 202 43.66 -17.20 -15.66
C GLY A 202 44.18 -16.02 -14.85
N LEU A 203 45.51 -16.01 -14.66
CA LEU A 203 46.23 -15.01 -13.91
C LEU A 203 47.40 -14.47 -14.74
N LYS A 204 47.54 -13.14 -14.76
CA LYS A 204 48.71 -12.46 -15.28
C LYS A 204 49.24 -11.54 -14.21
N LEU A 205 50.55 -11.59 -13.98
CA LEU A 205 51.28 -10.59 -13.21
C LEU A 205 52.31 -9.97 -14.16
N ALA A 206 52.54 -8.67 -14.07
CA ALA A 206 53.56 -8.01 -14.90
C ALA A 206 54.93 -8.01 -14.21
N LEU A 207 54.96 -7.82 -12.89
CA LEU A 207 56.18 -7.82 -12.09
C LEU A 207 55.87 -8.03 -10.60
N VAL A 208 56.74 -8.74 -9.88
CA VAL A 208 56.79 -8.73 -8.41
C VAL A 208 58.18 -8.27 -7.98
N GLN A 209 58.25 -7.33 -7.06
CA GLN A 209 59.51 -6.83 -6.49
C GLN A 209 59.49 -7.03 -4.97
N PRO A 210 60.25 -8.01 -4.44
CA PRO A 210 60.52 -8.08 -3.02
C PRO A 210 61.53 -7.00 -2.61
N THR A 211 61.34 -6.54 -1.38
CA THR A 211 62.18 -5.62 -0.62
C THR A 211 62.13 -6.08 0.82
N VAL A 212 63.28 -6.42 1.40
CA VAL A 212 63.42 -6.52 2.84
C VAL A 212 63.92 -5.18 3.32
N SER A 213 63.29 -4.64 4.36
CA SER A 213 63.66 -3.39 5.00
C SER A 213 63.89 -3.66 6.49
N PRO A 214 64.95 -3.10 7.08
CA PRO A 214 65.16 -3.23 8.52
C PRO A 214 64.17 -2.33 9.26
N PRO A 215 63.83 -2.66 10.52
CA PRO A 215 63.08 -1.77 11.38
C PRO A 215 63.85 -0.45 11.62
N ASP A 216 63.11 0.62 11.93
CA ASP A 216 63.71 1.92 12.25
C ASP A 216 64.73 1.80 13.42
N ASP A 217 65.82 2.57 13.33
CA ASP A 217 67.00 2.57 14.22
C ASP A 217 67.95 1.34 14.13
N ALA A 218 67.85 0.49 13.10
CA ALA A 218 68.77 -0.65 12.90
C ALA A 218 70.25 -0.26 12.64
N PRO A 219 71.23 -1.08 13.09
CA PRO A 219 72.66 -0.82 12.89
C PRO A 219 73.12 -1.14 11.45
N GLY A 220 74.25 -0.54 11.04
CA GLY A 220 74.73 -0.64 9.63
C GLY A 220 75.02 -2.05 9.10
N LEU A 221 75.32 -3.03 9.97
CA LEU A 221 75.46 -4.43 9.56
C LEU A 221 74.11 -5.03 9.12
N GLU A 222 73.02 -4.65 9.78
CA GLU A 222 71.66 -5.09 9.48
C GLU A 222 71.24 -4.60 8.09
N MET A 223 71.51 -3.31 7.81
CA MET A 223 71.25 -2.70 6.51
C MET A 223 72.00 -3.40 5.37
N ASP A 224 73.21 -3.92 5.62
CA ASP A 224 73.99 -4.69 4.64
C ASP A 224 73.47 -6.13 4.49
N VAL A 225 73.01 -6.77 5.57
CA VAL A 225 72.36 -8.10 5.55
C VAL A 225 71.03 -8.03 4.80
N ASP A 226 70.14 -7.08 5.09
CA ASP A 226 68.91 -6.86 4.34
C ASP A 226 69.17 -6.40 2.91
N GLY A 227 70.23 -5.60 2.71
CA GLY A 227 70.74 -5.25 1.39
C GLY A 227 71.19 -6.48 0.59
N MET A 228 71.69 -7.53 1.26
CA MET A 228 72.02 -8.82 0.64
C MET A 228 70.76 -9.67 0.43
N LEU A 229 69.91 -9.85 1.43
CA LEU A 229 68.66 -10.62 1.35
C LEU A 229 67.73 -10.07 0.26
N THR A 230 67.65 -8.76 0.10
CA THR A 230 66.91 -8.10 -1.00
C THR A 230 67.53 -8.39 -2.38
N LYS A 231 68.86 -8.42 -2.51
CA LYS A 231 69.53 -8.78 -3.78
C LYS A 231 69.34 -10.27 -4.11
N VAL A 232 69.49 -11.15 -3.12
CA VAL A 232 69.34 -12.60 -3.27
C VAL A 232 67.89 -12.98 -3.59
N SER A 233 66.92 -12.47 -2.83
CA SER A 233 65.49 -12.74 -3.08
C SER A 233 65.03 -12.23 -4.44
N ARG A 234 65.44 -11.04 -4.88
CA ARG A 234 65.18 -10.55 -6.24
C ARG A 234 65.85 -11.40 -7.32
N SER A 235 67.07 -11.87 -7.09
CA SER A 235 67.78 -12.74 -8.05
C SER A 235 67.08 -14.09 -8.20
N LEU A 236 66.68 -14.72 -7.09
CA LEU A 236 65.94 -15.97 -7.07
C LEU A 236 64.54 -15.81 -7.69
N LEU A 237 63.77 -14.80 -7.28
CA LEU A 237 62.45 -14.54 -7.88
C LEU A 237 62.56 -14.17 -9.37
N GLY A 238 63.62 -13.49 -9.79
CA GLY A 238 63.90 -13.21 -11.21
C GLY A 238 64.25 -14.46 -12.02
N GLN A 239 64.98 -15.42 -11.44
CA GLN A 239 65.28 -16.70 -12.09
C GLN A 239 64.08 -17.64 -12.19
N TYR A 240 63.17 -17.61 -11.21
CA TYR A 240 61.99 -18.49 -11.16
C TYR A 240 60.67 -17.77 -11.50
N TRP A 241 60.72 -16.59 -12.13
CA TRP A 241 59.52 -15.76 -12.35
C TRP A 241 58.53 -16.42 -13.32
N GLU A 242 59.01 -17.01 -14.42
CA GLU A 242 58.14 -17.70 -15.39
C GLU A 242 57.49 -18.95 -14.75
N GLU A 243 58.21 -19.66 -13.89
CA GLU A 243 57.69 -20.79 -13.10
C GLU A 243 56.62 -20.34 -12.10
N VAL A 244 56.86 -19.24 -11.36
CA VAL A 244 55.89 -18.67 -10.40
C VAL A 244 54.64 -18.19 -11.12
N GLN A 245 54.77 -17.49 -12.25
CA GLN A 245 53.62 -17.07 -13.06
C GLN A 245 52.89 -18.28 -13.65
N THR A 246 53.61 -19.30 -14.14
CA THR A 246 53.00 -20.55 -14.67
C THR A 246 52.27 -21.32 -13.58
N LEU A 247 52.81 -21.37 -12.36
CA LEU A 247 52.19 -21.99 -11.20
C LEU A 247 50.92 -21.24 -10.78
N GLY A 248 50.94 -19.90 -10.79
CA GLY A 248 49.77 -19.05 -10.53
C GLY A 248 48.67 -19.18 -11.60
N ASP A 249 49.02 -19.11 -12.89
CA ASP A 249 48.08 -19.32 -13.99
C ASP A 249 47.51 -20.76 -13.94
N HIS A 250 48.30 -21.77 -13.59
CA HIS A 250 47.82 -23.15 -13.42
C HIS A 250 46.89 -23.34 -12.20
N ALA A 251 47.24 -22.75 -11.05
CA ALA A 251 46.43 -22.82 -9.83
C ALA A 251 45.05 -22.18 -10.01
N LEU A 252 44.94 -21.12 -10.85
CA LEU A 252 43.66 -20.52 -11.21
C LEU A 252 42.95 -21.24 -12.36
N SER A 253 43.64 -21.46 -13.49
CA SER A 253 43.06 -22.03 -14.73
C SER A 253 42.68 -23.50 -14.64
N VAL A 254 43.26 -24.26 -13.70
CA VAL A 254 42.97 -25.68 -13.47
C VAL A 254 42.49 -25.90 -12.04
N THR A 255 43.34 -25.72 -11.02
CA THR A 255 43.02 -26.18 -9.66
C THR A 255 41.79 -25.50 -9.07
N LEU A 256 41.72 -24.16 -9.10
CA LEU A 256 40.56 -23.41 -8.61
C LEU A 256 39.35 -23.55 -9.53
N ARG A 257 39.56 -23.50 -10.86
CA ARG A 257 38.50 -23.71 -11.86
C ARG A 257 37.77 -25.04 -11.61
N ASP A 258 38.52 -26.12 -11.46
CA ASP A 258 37.96 -27.47 -11.35
C ASP A 258 37.36 -27.73 -9.96
N ALA A 259 37.97 -27.20 -8.89
CA ALA A 259 37.36 -27.23 -7.55
C ALA A 259 36.07 -26.39 -7.46
N LEU A 260 36.00 -25.25 -8.15
CA LEU A 260 34.77 -24.45 -8.26
C LEU A 260 33.71 -25.16 -9.10
N ASN A 261 34.08 -25.78 -10.22
CA ASN A 261 33.19 -26.58 -11.06
C ASN A 261 32.62 -27.79 -10.28
N GLU A 262 33.46 -28.54 -9.57
CA GLU A 262 33.04 -29.66 -8.72
C GLU A 262 32.10 -29.19 -7.60
N LYS A 263 32.43 -28.09 -6.92
CA LYS A 263 31.60 -27.53 -5.85
C LYS A 263 30.26 -27.00 -6.37
N LEU A 264 30.26 -26.32 -7.53
CA LEU A 264 29.05 -25.85 -8.20
C LEU A 264 28.15 -27.00 -8.63
N GLN A 265 28.71 -28.05 -9.23
CA GLN A 265 27.98 -29.26 -9.60
C GLN A 265 27.39 -29.97 -8.36
N LYS A 266 28.16 -30.07 -7.28
CA LYS A 266 27.66 -30.57 -5.97
C LYS A 266 26.53 -29.70 -5.42
N THR A 267 26.63 -28.37 -5.48
CA THR A 267 25.58 -27.44 -5.03
C THR A 267 24.31 -27.56 -5.88
N ILE A 268 24.43 -27.74 -7.20
CA ILE A 268 23.28 -27.94 -8.10
C ILE A 268 22.56 -29.26 -7.78
N MET A 269 23.30 -30.34 -7.55
CA MET A 269 22.74 -31.65 -7.20
C MET A 269 22.22 -31.73 -5.76
N ALA A 270 22.82 -30.99 -4.83
CA ALA A 270 22.37 -30.91 -3.43
C ALA A 270 21.21 -29.92 -3.22
N SER A 271 20.98 -29.00 -4.16
CA SER A 271 19.73 -28.24 -4.18
C SER A 271 18.56 -29.19 -4.43
N GLY A 272 17.56 -29.14 -3.55
CA GLY A 272 16.43 -30.08 -3.57
C GLY A 272 15.64 -30.04 -4.88
N SER A 273 14.61 -30.88 -4.97
CA SER A 273 13.55 -30.65 -5.96
C SER A 273 13.05 -29.20 -5.85
N CYS A 274 12.72 -28.59 -6.98
CA CYS A 274 11.91 -27.37 -6.96
C CYS A 274 10.63 -27.68 -6.15
N PRO A 275 10.35 -26.98 -5.04
CA PRO A 275 9.10 -27.18 -4.31
C PRO A 275 7.92 -26.87 -5.24
N GLU A 276 6.79 -27.53 -4.99
CA GLU A 276 5.52 -27.07 -5.55
C GLU A 276 5.32 -25.58 -5.19
N PRO A 277 4.75 -24.77 -6.09
CA PRO A 277 4.53 -23.37 -5.80
C PRO A 277 3.69 -23.26 -4.53
N GLY A 278 4.17 -22.45 -3.58
CA GLY A 278 3.46 -22.22 -2.32
C GLY A 278 2.03 -21.77 -2.61
N PRO A 279 1.06 -22.10 -1.73
CA PRO A 279 -0.36 -21.89 -2.01
C PRO A 279 -0.66 -20.39 -2.14
N ALA A 280 -0.58 -19.89 -3.38
CA ALA A 280 -1.03 -18.57 -3.72
C ALA A 280 -2.51 -18.49 -3.32
N TYR A 281 -2.85 -17.49 -2.51
CA TYR A 281 -4.25 -17.12 -2.23
C TYR A 281 -4.87 -16.40 -3.44
N ALA A 282 -4.69 -17.01 -4.61
CA ALA A 282 -5.15 -16.65 -5.93
C ALA A 282 -5.58 -17.96 -6.60
N SER A 283 -6.75 -18.46 -6.20
CA SER A 283 -7.32 -19.69 -6.73
C SER A 283 -7.42 -19.64 -8.25
N MET A 284 -6.80 -20.60 -8.96
CA MET A 284 -7.17 -20.82 -10.36
C MET A 284 -8.68 -21.15 -10.46
N PRO A 285 -9.37 -20.72 -11.53
CA PRO A 285 -8.79 -20.31 -12.81
C PRO A 285 -8.85 -18.79 -13.02
N VAL A 286 -7.68 -18.13 -13.06
CA VAL A 286 -7.60 -16.67 -13.32
C VAL A 286 -8.13 -16.30 -14.71
N SER A 287 -8.00 -17.20 -15.70
CA SER A 287 -8.64 -17.07 -17.03
C SER A 287 -10.16 -16.98 -16.93
N ASN A 288 -10.77 -17.81 -16.08
CA ASN A 288 -12.22 -17.92 -15.99
C ASN A 288 -12.78 -16.85 -15.06
N ALA A 289 -12.07 -16.49 -13.98
CA ALA A 289 -12.44 -15.38 -13.11
C ALA A 289 -12.42 -14.05 -13.88
N THR A 290 -11.36 -13.75 -14.65
CA THR A 290 -11.30 -12.53 -15.46
C THR A 290 -12.31 -12.54 -16.60
N LEU A 291 -12.52 -13.66 -17.30
CA LEU A 291 -13.56 -13.79 -18.32
C LEU A 291 -14.98 -13.64 -17.72
N VAL A 292 -15.24 -14.22 -16.54
CA VAL A 292 -16.52 -14.05 -15.83
C VAL A 292 -16.67 -12.61 -15.35
N ALA A 293 -15.63 -11.96 -14.81
CA ALA A 293 -15.69 -10.55 -14.44
C ALA A 293 -15.97 -9.65 -15.65
N ALA A 294 -15.36 -9.92 -16.81
CA ALA A 294 -15.61 -9.21 -18.05
C ALA A 294 -17.05 -9.44 -18.56
N ILE A 295 -17.53 -10.69 -18.57
CA ILE A 295 -18.91 -11.05 -18.97
C ILE A 295 -19.93 -10.44 -18.00
N VAL A 296 -19.71 -10.51 -16.69
CA VAL A 296 -20.59 -9.94 -15.66
C VAL A 296 -20.55 -8.41 -15.70
N SER A 297 -19.41 -7.79 -16.01
CA SER A 297 -19.31 -6.34 -16.24
C SER A 297 -20.05 -5.92 -17.50
N ALA A 298 -19.92 -6.67 -18.60
CA ALA A 298 -20.63 -6.42 -19.86
C ALA A 298 -22.14 -6.60 -19.73
N LEU A 299 -22.59 -7.68 -19.06
CA LEU A 299 -23.99 -7.90 -18.69
C LEU A 299 -24.49 -6.80 -17.76
N GLY A 300 -23.69 -6.41 -16.76
CA GLY A 300 -23.98 -5.32 -15.84
C GLY A 300 -24.13 -3.97 -16.54
N ALA A 301 -23.26 -3.66 -17.50
CA ALA A 301 -23.32 -2.47 -18.34
C ALA A 301 -24.53 -2.50 -19.29
N LEU A 302 -24.84 -3.65 -19.89
CA LEU A 302 -26.03 -3.85 -20.72
C LEU A 302 -27.31 -3.64 -19.89
N VAL A 303 -27.37 -4.19 -18.67
CA VAL A 303 -28.48 -3.99 -17.74
C VAL A 303 -28.56 -2.54 -17.26
N LEU A 304 -27.44 -1.84 -17.06
CA LEU A 304 -27.40 -0.39 -16.79
C LEU A 304 -27.92 0.44 -17.97
N LEU A 305 -27.58 0.09 -19.22
CA LEU A 305 -28.06 0.79 -20.42
C LEU A 305 -29.57 0.56 -20.62
N ILE A 306 -30.04 -0.69 -20.50
CA ILE A 306 -31.47 -1.02 -20.57
C ILE A 306 -32.24 -0.32 -19.43
N PHE A 307 -31.72 -0.37 -18.20
CA PHE A 307 -32.30 0.35 -17.07
C PHE A 307 -32.30 1.86 -17.32
N GLY A 308 -31.21 2.43 -17.84
CA GLY A 308 -31.08 3.84 -18.15
C GLY A 308 -32.14 4.31 -19.16
N HIS A 309 -32.26 3.63 -20.30
CA HIS A 309 -33.28 3.95 -21.31
C HIS A 309 -34.71 3.78 -20.77
N VAL A 310 -34.99 2.70 -20.04
CA VAL A 310 -36.34 2.47 -19.47
C VAL A 310 -36.64 3.47 -18.34
N PHE A 311 -35.67 3.82 -17.50
CA PHE A 311 -35.83 4.78 -16.41
C PHE A 311 -35.99 6.21 -16.93
N ILE A 312 -35.17 6.62 -17.91
CA ILE A 312 -35.33 7.90 -18.61
C ILE A 312 -36.69 7.95 -19.31
N GLY A 313 -37.11 6.88 -20.01
CA GLY A 313 -38.45 6.78 -20.59
C GLY A 313 -39.56 6.92 -19.55
N MET A 314 -39.45 6.22 -18.42
CA MET A 314 -40.39 6.33 -17.28
C MET A 314 -40.38 7.71 -16.61
N MET A 315 -39.30 8.49 -16.71
CA MET A 315 -39.18 9.84 -16.13
C MET A 315 -39.57 10.95 -17.13
N ALA A 316 -39.40 10.72 -18.43
CA ALA A 316 -39.76 11.62 -19.52
C ALA A 316 -41.20 11.43 -20.02
N ALA A 317 -41.83 10.29 -19.74
CA ALA A 317 -43.23 10.00 -20.07
C ALA A 317 -44.15 11.16 -19.59
N PRO A 318 -44.85 11.85 -20.52
CA PRO A 318 -45.80 12.89 -20.15
C PRO A 318 -46.94 12.37 -19.26
N ARG A 319 -47.62 13.28 -18.55
CA ARG A 319 -48.87 12.97 -17.82
C ARG A 319 -50.05 12.75 -18.78
N ALA A 320 -49.98 11.67 -19.57
CA ALA A 320 -50.90 11.38 -20.67
C ALA A 320 -51.85 10.20 -20.35
N SER A 321 -52.54 10.25 -19.22
CA SER A 321 -53.63 9.33 -18.88
C SER A 321 -54.62 9.88 -17.84
N ALA A 322 -54.89 11.19 -17.93
CA ALA A 322 -55.91 11.89 -17.11
C ALA A 322 -56.78 12.85 -17.96
N SER A 323 -56.99 12.51 -19.24
CA SER A 323 -57.91 13.21 -20.14
C SER A 323 -58.34 12.28 -21.27
N GLN A 324 -59.34 11.44 -21.00
CA GLN A 324 -60.17 10.77 -22.02
C GLN A 324 -61.56 10.51 -21.43
N ALA A 325 -62.23 11.61 -21.11
CA ALA A 325 -63.65 11.67 -20.82
C ALA A 325 -64.23 12.87 -21.58
N SER A 326 -65.48 12.75 -22.04
CA SER A 326 -66.21 13.70 -22.89
C SER A 326 -65.84 13.76 -24.39
N THR A 327 -66.89 13.98 -25.20
CA THR A 327 -66.92 14.34 -26.62
C THR A 327 -66.19 13.46 -27.65
N SER A 328 -66.93 12.49 -28.20
CA SER A 328 -67.17 12.46 -29.65
C SER A 328 -68.67 12.51 -29.90
N THR A 329 -69.11 13.33 -30.85
CA THR A 329 -70.52 13.51 -31.23
C THR A 329 -70.98 12.44 -32.21
N ALA A 330 -72.30 12.22 -32.30
CA ALA A 330 -72.87 11.23 -33.22
C ALA A 330 -72.79 11.68 -34.68
N GLU A 331 -72.41 10.75 -35.57
CA GLU A 331 -72.70 10.81 -37.00
C GLU A 331 -73.42 9.52 -37.43
N THR A 332 -74.38 9.66 -38.34
CA THR A 332 -75.20 8.57 -38.89
C THR A 332 -74.73 8.13 -40.27
N PRO A 333 -74.86 6.83 -40.61
CA PRO A 333 -75.13 6.43 -41.98
C PRO A 333 -76.53 5.82 -42.17
N LYS A 334 -77.03 5.88 -43.41
CA LYS A 334 -78.32 5.34 -43.87
C LYS A 334 -78.26 3.83 -44.19
N PRO A 335 -79.40 3.13 -44.35
CA PRO A 335 -79.47 1.67 -44.37
C PRO A 335 -79.16 1.05 -45.74
N ARG A 336 -79.03 -0.29 -45.74
CA ARG A 336 -79.31 -1.16 -46.88
C ARG A 336 -80.09 -2.40 -46.43
N ASP A 337 -80.94 -2.88 -47.32
CA ASP A 337 -81.91 -3.95 -47.09
C ASP A 337 -81.30 -5.36 -47.24
N ALA A 338 -81.88 -6.35 -46.54
CA ALA A 338 -82.67 -7.41 -47.18
C ALA A 338 -82.79 -8.67 -46.29
N HIS A 339 -84.04 -9.11 -46.07
CA HIS A 339 -84.47 -10.45 -45.62
C HIS A 339 -83.92 -10.99 -44.26
N GLY A 340 -84.72 -11.60 -43.39
CA GLY A 340 -86.17 -11.84 -43.40
C GLY A 340 -86.53 -13.08 -42.58
N ARG A 341 -87.82 -13.23 -42.21
CA ARG A 341 -88.43 -14.39 -41.49
C ARG A 341 -87.98 -14.60 -40.03
N THR A 342 -88.82 -15.07 -39.09
CA THR A 342 -90.29 -14.94 -38.85
C THR A 342 -90.59 -15.52 -37.47
N LEU A 343 -91.56 -14.93 -36.72
CA LEU A 343 -92.38 -15.58 -35.68
C LEU A 343 -91.62 -16.12 -34.42
N ALA A 344 -92.27 -16.48 -33.30
CA ALA A 344 -93.45 -15.93 -32.62
C ALA A 344 -93.56 -16.48 -31.18
N GLY A 345 -94.28 -15.78 -30.30
CA GLY A 345 -94.68 -16.27 -28.97
C GLY A 345 -93.61 -16.15 -27.87
N GLY A 346 -93.98 -15.97 -26.59
CA GLY A 346 -95.33 -15.79 -26.05
C GLY A 346 -95.36 -15.59 -24.52
N ALA A 347 -96.57 -15.28 -24.02
CA ALA A 347 -97.12 -15.41 -22.65
C ALA A 347 -96.25 -15.95 -21.48
N SER A 348 -96.40 -15.51 -20.22
CA SER A 348 -97.26 -14.46 -19.64
C SER A 348 -96.94 -14.22 -18.15
N SER A 349 -97.53 -13.17 -17.55
CA SER A 349 -97.87 -13.03 -16.11
C SER A 349 -96.79 -13.38 -15.06
N SER A 350 -96.31 -12.41 -14.27
CA SER A 350 -97.14 -11.75 -13.25
C SER A 350 -96.45 -10.50 -12.63
N SER A 351 -97.22 -9.71 -11.86
CA SER A 351 -96.76 -8.54 -11.10
C SER A 351 -97.60 -8.46 -9.81
N PRO A 352 -97.08 -7.91 -8.68
CA PRO A 352 -97.12 -6.45 -8.51
C PRO A 352 -96.01 -5.77 -7.65
N ARG A 353 -95.71 -4.52 -8.03
CA ARG A 353 -95.32 -3.35 -7.18
C ARG A 353 -93.95 -3.25 -6.45
N ARG A 354 -93.34 -2.06 -6.63
CA ARG A 354 -92.42 -1.29 -5.73
C ARG A 354 -91.07 -1.96 -5.40
N THR A 355 -89.89 -1.35 -5.63
CA THR A 355 -89.48 0.08 -5.69
C THR A 355 -88.31 0.32 -6.68
N PRO A 356 -88.08 1.56 -7.15
CA PRO A 356 -86.85 1.94 -7.85
C PRO A 356 -85.78 2.46 -6.86
N GLY A 357 -84.50 2.08 -7.04
CA GLY A 357 -83.40 2.61 -6.22
C GLY A 357 -82.20 1.70 -5.99
N GLY A 358 -81.73 0.98 -7.02
CA GLY A 358 -80.59 0.07 -6.92
C GLY A 358 -79.36 0.57 -7.70
N ALA A 359 -78.73 1.66 -7.27
CA ALA A 359 -77.50 2.12 -7.88
C ALA A 359 -76.34 1.15 -7.54
N ALA A 360 -75.73 0.54 -8.57
CA ALA A 360 -74.52 -0.26 -8.39
C ALA A 360 -73.36 0.66 -8.01
N ALA A 361 -73.03 0.71 -6.72
CA ALA A 361 -72.08 1.67 -6.18
C ALA A 361 -70.65 1.45 -6.71
N GLU A 362 -70.05 2.51 -7.27
CA GLU A 362 -68.62 2.54 -7.58
C GLU A 362 -67.82 2.41 -6.29
N GLN A 363 -67.10 1.29 -6.12
CA GLN A 363 -66.18 1.14 -4.99
C GLN A 363 -64.94 2.02 -5.23
N PRO A 364 -64.62 2.96 -4.30
CA PRO A 364 -63.67 4.03 -4.58
C PRO A 364 -62.22 3.55 -4.65
N ALA A 365 -61.38 4.36 -5.30
CA ALA A 365 -59.98 4.04 -5.62
C ALA A 365 -59.11 3.64 -4.40
N GLN A 366 -59.49 4.03 -3.19
CA GLN A 366 -58.80 3.68 -1.94
C GLN A 366 -58.66 2.15 -1.76
N VAL A 367 -59.72 1.37 -1.98
CA VAL A 367 -59.70 -0.10 -1.86
C VAL A 367 -58.71 -0.73 -2.86
N ARG A 368 -58.54 -0.13 -4.04
CA ARG A 368 -57.57 -0.56 -5.05
C ARG A 368 -56.13 -0.26 -4.65
N GLN A 369 -55.92 0.83 -3.90
CA GLN A 369 -54.61 1.31 -3.46
C GLN A 369 -54.12 0.56 -2.20
N GLU A 370 -55.02 0.21 -1.26
CA GLU A 370 -54.73 -0.70 -0.15
C GLU A 370 -54.26 -2.07 -0.66
N ARG A 371 -54.97 -2.63 -1.66
CA ARG A 371 -54.66 -3.93 -2.25
C ARG A 371 -53.28 -4.00 -2.92
N TRP A 372 -52.61 -2.87 -3.16
CA TRP A 372 -51.25 -2.81 -3.69
C TRP A 372 -50.16 -2.63 -2.62
N ALA A 373 -50.53 -2.17 -1.42
CA ALA A 373 -49.60 -2.00 -0.29
C ALA A 373 -49.12 -3.32 0.33
N ASP A 374 -49.72 -4.45 -0.05
CA ASP A 374 -49.39 -5.81 0.42
C ASP A 374 -48.22 -6.47 -0.33
N PHE A 375 -47.87 -5.99 -1.53
CA PHE A 375 -46.89 -6.65 -2.40
C PHE A 375 -45.43 -6.31 -2.10
N ALA A 376 -44.54 -7.27 -2.36
CA ALA A 376 -43.11 -7.05 -2.48
C ALA A 376 -42.79 -6.03 -3.58
N LEU A 377 -41.67 -5.32 -3.48
CA LEU A 377 -41.33 -4.29 -4.47
C LEU A 377 -41.10 -4.92 -5.86
N ALA A 378 -40.51 -6.11 -5.91
CA ALA A 378 -40.36 -6.95 -7.09
C ALA A 378 -41.68 -7.25 -7.85
N GLN A 379 -42.84 -7.16 -7.18
CA GLN A 379 -44.15 -7.46 -7.75
C GLN A 379 -45.02 -6.20 -7.95
N HIS A 380 -44.56 -5.04 -7.47
CA HIS A 380 -45.41 -3.86 -7.32
C HIS A 380 -45.87 -3.26 -8.67
N PRO A 381 -47.18 -3.04 -8.90
CA PRO A 381 -47.75 -2.71 -10.21
C PRO A 381 -47.17 -1.42 -10.84
N ALA A 382 -46.80 -0.43 -10.03
CA ALA A 382 -46.25 0.85 -10.51
C ALA A 382 -44.81 0.78 -11.08
N LEU A 383 -44.14 -0.38 -11.04
CA LEU A 383 -42.86 -0.62 -11.69
C LEU A 383 -43.05 -1.46 -12.96
N THR A 384 -42.37 -1.12 -14.05
CA THR A 384 -42.39 -1.93 -15.30
C THR A 384 -41.60 -3.23 -15.13
N LEU A 385 -41.95 -4.28 -15.89
CA LEU A 385 -41.29 -5.59 -15.81
C LEU A 385 -39.75 -5.52 -15.98
N PRO A 386 -39.17 -4.74 -16.94
CA PRO A 386 -37.71 -4.60 -17.03
C PRO A 386 -37.08 -4.08 -15.74
N VAL A 387 -37.65 -3.04 -15.11
CA VAL A 387 -37.13 -2.48 -13.85
C VAL A 387 -37.21 -3.47 -12.69
N ARG A 388 -38.26 -4.31 -12.62
CA ARG A 388 -38.43 -5.33 -11.57
C ARG A 388 -37.32 -6.38 -11.59
N MET A 389 -36.85 -6.75 -12.78
CA MET A 389 -35.83 -7.78 -13.01
C MET A 389 -34.41 -7.20 -13.09
N ALA A 390 -34.24 -6.05 -13.72
CA ALA A 390 -32.94 -5.41 -13.95
C ALA A 390 -32.23 -5.07 -12.64
N LEU A 391 -32.90 -4.43 -11.68
CA LEU A 391 -32.23 -4.00 -10.44
C LEU A 391 -31.72 -5.19 -9.59
N PRO A 392 -32.49 -6.27 -9.34
CA PRO A 392 -31.97 -7.48 -8.69
C PRO A 392 -30.87 -8.19 -9.47
N LEU A 393 -31.01 -8.32 -10.79
CA LEU A 393 -29.98 -8.93 -11.64
C LEU A 393 -28.66 -8.14 -11.54
N LEU A 394 -28.74 -6.81 -11.56
CA LEU A 394 -27.59 -5.93 -11.43
C LEU A 394 -26.96 -6.03 -10.03
N VAL A 395 -27.74 -6.14 -8.95
CA VAL A 395 -27.19 -6.47 -7.62
C VAL A 395 -26.42 -7.78 -7.65
N ILE A 396 -26.99 -8.83 -8.26
CA ILE A 396 -26.33 -10.15 -8.39
C ILE A 396 -25.03 -10.04 -9.21
N CYS A 397 -25.02 -9.28 -10.32
CA CYS A 397 -23.79 -8.96 -11.05
C CYS A 397 -22.77 -8.24 -10.14
N THR A 398 -23.19 -7.26 -9.35
CA THR A 398 -22.30 -6.53 -8.43
C THR A 398 -21.69 -7.46 -7.36
N VAL A 399 -22.47 -8.43 -6.83
CA VAL A 399 -21.96 -9.47 -5.92
C VAL A 399 -20.89 -10.33 -6.61
N PHE A 400 -21.12 -10.77 -7.85
CA PHE A 400 -20.11 -11.55 -8.60
C PHE A 400 -18.85 -10.75 -8.92
N LEU A 401 -18.95 -9.44 -9.18
CA LEU A 401 -17.78 -8.57 -9.36
C LEU A 401 -16.97 -8.43 -8.06
N PHE A 402 -17.62 -8.25 -6.91
CA PHE A 402 -16.94 -8.24 -5.61
C PHE A 402 -16.29 -9.59 -5.30
N ILE A 403 -16.95 -10.72 -5.57
CA ILE A 403 -16.35 -12.06 -5.40
C ILE A 403 -15.10 -12.18 -6.28
N SER A 404 -15.21 -11.88 -7.58
CA SER A 404 -14.08 -11.99 -8.51
C SER A 404 -12.92 -11.05 -8.18
N SER A 405 -13.21 -9.86 -7.66
CA SER A 405 -12.23 -8.92 -7.11
C SER A 405 -11.49 -9.56 -5.94
N ASN A 406 -12.23 -10.05 -4.95
CA ASN A 406 -11.69 -10.47 -3.66
C ASN A 406 -11.06 -11.88 -3.70
N SER A 407 -11.22 -12.63 -4.79
CA SER A 407 -10.57 -13.92 -5.04
C SER A 407 -9.17 -13.83 -5.66
N GLY A 408 -8.67 -12.62 -5.95
CA GLY A 408 -7.33 -12.40 -6.51
C GLY A 408 -6.49 -11.41 -5.69
N PRO A 409 -5.22 -11.20 -6.07
CA PRO A 409 -4.44 -10.07 -5.60
C PRO A 409 -5.06 -8.77 -6.14
N GLY A 410 -5.27 -7.77 -5.28
CA GLY A 410 -5.73 -6.43 -5.65
C GLY A 410 -4.60 -5.47 -6.02
N ALA A 411 -3.43 -5.62 -5.39
CA ALA A 411 -2.25 -4.81 -5.68
C ALA A 411 -0.93 -5.57 -5.45
N GLN A 412 0.16 -5.12 -6.06
CA GLN A 412 1.49 -5.73 -5.96
C GLN A 412 2.57 -4.65 -5.79
N VAL A 413 3.54 -4.87 -4.90
CA VAL A 413 4.74 -4.02 -4.80
C VAL A 413 5.72 -4.49 -5.87
N MET A 414 6.02 -3.62 -6.82
CA MET A 414 6.92 -3.87 -7.93
C MET A 414 8.20 -3.05 -7.75
N ALA A 415 9.31 -3.58 -8.24
CA ALA A 415 10.56 -2.86 -8.39
C ALA A 415 11.05 -3.04 -9.84
N SER A 416 11.03 -1.96 -10.61
CA SER A 416 11.51 -1.97 -11.98
C SER A 416 12.78 -1.14 -12.12
N VAL A 417 13.68 -1.61 -12.99
CA VAL A 417 14.77 -0.81 -13.52
C VAL A 417 14.47 -0.57 -14.98
N THR A 418 14.22 0.67 -15.38
CA THR A 418 14.14 1.04 -16.79
C THR A 418 15.44 1.71 -17.21
N VAL A 419 15.88 1.47 -18.44
CA VAL A 419 17.02 2.15 -19.08
C VAL A 419 16.54 2.58 -20.46
N ASN A 420 16.63 3.87 -20.77
CA ASN A 420 16.17 4.45 -22.05
C ASN A 420 14.68 4.18 -22.31
N GLU A 421 13.85 4.34 -21.27
CA GLU A 421 12.41 4.02 -21.24
C GLU A 421 12.04 2.53 -21.42
N GLU A 422 12.97 1.65 -21.84
CA GLU A 422 12.78 0.20 -21.87
C GLU A 422 12.92 -0.43 -20.47
N GLU A 423 12.06 -1.39 -20.11
CA GLU A 423 12.13 -2.09 -18.81
C GLU A 423 13.26 -3.13 -18.80
N ALA A 424 14.45 -2.65 -18.43
CA ALA A 424 15.67 -3.44 -18.39
C ALA A 424 15.59 -4.63 -17.40
N VAL A 425 14.95 -4.42 -16.24
CA VAL A 425 14.63 -5.47 -15.28
C VAL A 425 13.26 -5.21 -14.65
N SER A 426 12.27 -6.04 -15.00
CA SER A 426 11.07 -6.19 -14.17
C SER A 426 11.36 -7.25 -13.11
N LEU A 427 11.55 -6.84 -11.85
CA LEU A 427 11.67 -7.80 -10.75
C LEU A 427 10.28 -8.35 -10.41
N PRO A 428 10.16 -9.63 -10.04
CA PRO A 428 8.88 -10.19 -9.63
C PRO A 428 8.34 -9.47 -8.37
N PRO A 429 7.01 -9.49 -8.13
CA PRO A 429 6.38 -8.79 -7.01
C PRO A 429 7.10 -9.02 -5.67
N VAL A 430 7.63 -7.94 -5.08
CA VAL A 430 8.33 -7.93 -3.79
C VAL A 430 7.37 -8.23 -2.63
N PHE A 431 6.10 -7.89 -2.82
CA PHE A 431 4.97 -8.22 -1.95
C PHE A 431 3.67 -8.22 -2.75
N SER A 432 2.64 -8.94 -2.31
CA SER A 432 1.32 -8.95 -2.97
C SER A 432 0.15 -8.86 -1.98
N PHE A 433 -0.74 -7.91 -2.24
CA PHE A 433 -1.89 -7.59 -1.42
C PHE A 433 -3.14 -8.21 -2.04
N SER A 434 -3.67 -9.28 -1.42
CA SER A 434 -5.06 -9.73 -1.58
C SER A 434 -5.88 -9.23 -0.40
N LEU A 435 -7.21 -9.26 -0.45
CA LEU A 435 -8.04 -8.91 0.71
C LEU A 435 -7.72 -9.79 1.93
N VAL A 436 -7.58 -11.11 1.70
CA VAL A 436 -7.36 -12.09 2.78
C VAL A 436 -5.94 -11.99 3.34
N SER A 437 -4.92 -11.88 2.48
CA SER A 437 -3.55 -11.67 2.94
C SER A 437 -3.41 -10.34 3.67
N SER A 438 -3.85 -9.21 3.10
CA SER A 438 -3.71 -7.90 3.75
C SER A 438 -4.32 -7.83 5.14
N VAL A 439 -5.51 -8.42 5.35
CA VAL A 439 -6.14 -8.49 6.69
C VAL A 439 -5.34 -9.37 7.64
N LYS A 440 -4.81 -10.51 7.18
CA LYS A 440 -3.99 -11.41 7.99
C LYS A 440 -2.62 -10.79 8.31
N ASP A 441 -1.94 -10.27 7.31
CA ASP A 441 -0.60 -9.69 7.38
C ASP A 441 -0.58 -8.45 8.29
N MET A 442 -1.62 -7.61 8.21
CA MET A 442 -1.82 -6.52 9.18
C MET A 442 -2.14 -7.04 10.59
N TRP A 443 -2.93 -8.11 10.73
CA TRP A 443 -3.25 -8.68 12.05
C TRP A 443 -2.03 -9.32 12.73
N ASP A 444 -1.25 -10.11 11.99
CA ASP A 444 -0.02 -10.76 12.46
C ASP A 444 1.08 -9.70 12.71
N GLY A 445 1.12 -8.62 11.91
CA GLY A 445 1.93 -7.42 12.17
C GLY A 445 1.43 -6.51 13.30
N GLY A 446 0.33 -6.85 13.98
CA GLY A 446 -0.23 -6.10 15.11
C GLY A 446 -0.98 -4.81 14.75
N VAL A 447 -1.21 -4.55 13.47
CA VAL A 447 -1.84 -3.37 12.87
C VAL A 447 -3.38 -3.52 12.87
N TYR A 448 -3.93 -3.80 14.06
CA TYR A 448 -5.33 -4.19 14.23
C TYR A 448 -6.37 -3.16 13.74
N PRO A 449 -6.21 -1.83 13.93
CA PRO A 449 -7.22 -0.87 13.49
C PRO A 449 -7.43 -0.87 11.98
N LEU A 450 -6.35 -0.94 11.19
CA LEU A 450 -6.41 -0.96 9.73
C LEU A 450 -6.91 -2.34 9.22
N ALA A 451 -6.46 -3.44 9.82
CA ALA A 451 -6.96 -4.79 9.52
C ALA A 451 -8.48 -4.90 9.69
N ILE A 452 -9.00 -4.39 10.82
CA ILE A 452 -10.44 -4.38 11.12
C ILE A 452 -11.19 -3.45 10.15
N LEU A 453 -10.63 -2.28 9.81
CA LEU A 453 -11.25 -1.33 8.89
C LEU A 453 -11.45 -1.92 7.49
N ILE A 454 -10.41 -2.57 6.95
CA ILE A 454 -10.43 -3.23 5.62
C ILE A 454 -11.35 -4.46 5.66
N ALA A 455 -11.23 -5.33 6.67
CA ALA A 455 -12.11 -6.49 6.82
C ALA A 455 -13.59 -6.09 6.91
N ALA A 456 -13.90 -5.00 7.62
CA ALA A 456 -15.26 -4.49 7.76
C ALA A 456 -15.79 -3.85 6.47
N PHE A 457 -15.05 -2.93 5.83
CA PHE A 457 -15.58 -2.08 4.77
C PHE A 457 -15.30 -2.55 3.34
N SER A 458 -14.19 -3.26 3.13
CA SER A 458 -13.79 -3.88 1.86
C SER A 458 -14.24 -5.35 1.78
N GLY A 459 -14.24 -6.04 2.92
CA GLY A 459 -14.72 -7.41 3.07
C GLY A 459 -16.23 -7.52 3.30
N PHE A 460 -16.69 -7.25 4.52
CA PHE A 460 -18.05 -7.61 4.97
C PHE A 460 -19.17 -6.68 4.47
N TRP A 461 -18.96 -5.36 4.55
CA TRP A 461 -19.97 -4.34 4.25
C TRP A 461 -20.55 -4.39 2.83
N PRO A 462 -19.77 -4.62 1.75
CA PRO A 462 -20.33 -4.67 0.39
C PRO A 462 -21.37 -5.78 0.23
N TYR A 463 -21.08 -7.00 0.72
CA TYR A 463 -22.01 -8.12 0.65
C TYR A 463 -23.24 -7.91 1.55
N LEU A 464 -23.04 -7.41 2.77
CA LEU A 464 -24.15 -7.10 3.68
C LEU A 464 -25.10 -6.06 3.05
N LYS A 465 -24.55 -4.99 2.46
CA LYS A 465 -25.31 -3.94 1.78
C LYS A 465 -26.15 -4.53 0.64
N LEU A 466 -25.53 -5.28 -0.27
CA LEU A 466 -26.20 -5.86 -1.43
C LEU A 466 -27.26 -6.91 -1.03
N PHE A 467 -26.99 -7.73 -0.01
CA PHE A 467 -27.97 -8.66 0.56
C PHE A 467 -29.19 -7.92 1.15
N LEU A 468 -28.97 -6.89 1.97
CA LEU A 468 -30.06 -6.11 2.56
C LEU A 468 -30.87 -5.32 1.50
N MET A 469 -30.25 -4.92 0.40
CA MET A 469 -30.94 -4.33 -0.75
C MET A 469 -31.85 -5.34 -1.46
N LEU A 470 -31.38 -6.57 -1.71
CA LEU A 470 -32.22 -7.66 -2.24
C LEU A 470 -33.39 -8.00 -1.30
N PHE A 471 -33.11 -8.12 0.01
CA PHE A 471 -34.13 -8.33 1.03
C PHE A 471 -35.21 -7.24 0.96
N CYS A 472 -34.83 -5.96 0.94
CA CYS A 472 -35.80 -4.86 0.80
C CYS A 472 -36.64 -4.91 -0.49
N TRP A 473 -36.12 -5.51 -1.57
CA TRP A 473 -36.83 -5.66 -2.86
C TRP A 473 -37.87 -6.78 -2.84
N PHE A 474 -37.51 -7.95 -2.33
CA PHE A 474 -38.34 -9.16 -2.36
C PHE A 474 -39.21 -9.36 -1.11
N THR A 475 -38.88 -8.76 0.03
CA THR A 475 -39.68 -8.91 1.26
C THR A 475 -41.00 -8.12 1.17
N PRO A 476 -42.16 -8.76 1.44
CA PRO A 476 -43.45 -8.07 1.46
C PRO A 476 -43.62 -7.20 2.72
N PRO A 477 -44.42 -6.11 2.66
CA PRO A 477 -44.66 -5.20 3.78
C PRO A 477 -45.19 -5.83 5.08
N LYS A 478 -45.74 -7.05 5.03
CA LYS A 478 -46.14 -7.84 6.20
C LYS A 478 -44.97 -8.23 7.11
N ILE A 479 -43.76 -8.36 6.54
CA ILE A 479 -42.52 -8.67 7.28
C ILE A 479 -41.71 -7.39 7.49
N LEU A 480 -41.47 -6.62 6.42
CA LEU A 480 -40.70 -5.37 6.46
C LEU A 480 -41.61 -4.18 6.13
N SER A 481 -42.21 -3.59 7.16
CA SER A 481 -43.17 -2.48 7.00
C SER A 481 -42.58 -1.32 6.20
N ILE A 482 -43.43 -0.65 5.40
CA ILE A 482 -43.04 0.35 4.39
C ILE A 482 -42.05 1.39 4.94
N SER A 483 -42.30 1.94 6.13
CA SER A 483 -41.41 2.96 6.72
C SER A 483 -40.09 2.38 7.24
N ARG A 484 -40.03 1.11 7.66
CA ARG A 484 -38.76 0.42 7.98
C ARG A 484 -37.95 0.15 6.70
N ARG A 485 -38.61 -0.30 5.63
CA ARG A 485 -37.99 -0.48 4.30
C ARG A 485 -37.41 0.83 3.76
N GLN A 486 -38.15 1.94 3.89
CA GLN A 486 -37.64 3.25 3.48
C GLN A 486 -36.41 3.67 4.29
N ALA A 487 -36.46 3.58 5.62
CA ALA A 487 -35.33 3.96 6.48
C ALA A 487 -34.10 3.07 6.25
N LEU A 488 -34.29 1.77 5.95
CA LEU A 488 -33.21 0.86 5.62
C LEU A 488 -32.58 1.16 4.26
N PHE A 489 -33.39 1.43 3.22
CA PHE A 489 -32.86 1.92 1.93
C PHE A 489 -32.07 3.23 2.12
N GLU A 490 -32.63 4.23 2.81
CA GLU A 490 -31.97 5.53 3.03
C GLU A 490 -30.68 5.42 3.87
N PHE A 491 -30.57 4.42 4.74
CA PHE A 491 -29.33 4.07 5.46
C PHE A 491 -28.29 3.40 4.54
N LEU A 492 -28.67 2.36 3.79
CA LEU A 492 -27.77 1.61 2.90
C LEU A 492 -27.24 2.47 1.74
N ASP A 493 -28.03 3.46 1.32
CA ASP A 493 -27.66 4.47 0.33
C ASP A 493 -26.62 5.44 0.92
N ALA A 494 -26.92 6.06 2.07
CA ALA A 494 -26.05 7.06 2.71
C ALA A 494 -24.72 6.49 3.25
N TYR A 495 -24.70 5.23 3.69
CA TYR A 495 -23.48 4.54 4.14
C TYR A 495 -22.81 3.71 3.04
N GLY A 496 -23.35 3.72 1.82
CA GLY A 496 -22.79 2.97 0.68
C GLY A 496 -21.35 3.36 0.33
N LYS A 497 -20.97 4.63 0.55
CA LYS A 497 -19.63 5.18 0.31
C LYS A 497 -18.51 4.63 1.18
N TRP A 498 -18.82 3.96 2.30
CA TRP A 498 -17.76 3.43 3.18
C TRP A 498 -16.93 2.30 2.53
N SER A 499 -17.44 1.66 1.47
CA SER A 499 -16.63 0.74 0.65
C SER A 499 -15.49 1.42 -0.13
N LEU A 500 -15.41 2.76 -0.15
CA LEU A 500 -14.27 3.51 -0.72
C LEU A 500 -13.04 3.56 0.21
N VAL A 501 -13.11 3.03 1.45
CA VAL A 501 -11.94 2.93 2.35
C VAL A 501 -10.76 2.27 1.64
N ASP A 502 -10.97 1.11 1.00
CA ASP A 502 -9.92 0.37 0.31
C ASP A 502 -9.25 1.21 -0.79
N THR A 503 -10.08 1.93 -1.55
CA THR A 503 -9.63 2.83 -2.61
C THR A 503 -8.77 3.96 -2.07
N PHE A 504 -9.13 4.55 -0.93
CA PHE A 504 -8.34 5.62 -0.32
C PHE A 504 -7.05 5.09 0.34
N VAL A 505 -7.09 3.92 0.99
CA VAL A 505 -5.89 3.29 1.56
C VAL A 505 -4.91 2.87 0.46
N LEU A 506 -5.37 2.30 -0.66
CA LEU A 506 -4.47 1.94 -1.75
C LEU A 506 -3.87 3.18 -2.44
N VAL A 507 -4.64 4.25 -2.64
CA VAL A 507 -4.12 5.54 -3.16
C VAL A 507 -3.01 6.10 -2.25
N LEU A 508 -3.22 6.06 -0.93
CA LEU A 508 -2.20 6.45 0.04
C LEU A 508 -0.95 5.56 -0.08
N PHE A 509 -1.10 4.24 -0.16
CA PHE A 509 0.02 3.31 -0.30
C PHE A 509 0.77 3.45 -1.64
N MET A 510 0.08 3.68 -2.77
CA MET A 510 0.72 3.90 -4.07
C MET A 510 1.70 5.07 -4.02
N VAL A 511 1.30 6.20 -3.43
CA VAL A 511 2.14 7.40 -3.33
C VAL A 511 3.14 7.31 -2.17
N ALA A 512 2.80 6.65 -1.07
CA ALA A 512 3.70 6.44 0.08
C ALA A 512 4.90 5.54 -0.27
N PHE A 513 4.67 4.44 -0.98
CA PHE A 513 5.70 3.45 -1.30
C PHE A 513 6.32 3.62 -2.70
N SER A 514 6.11 4.79 -3.33
CA SER A 514 6.80 5.15 -4.56
C SER A 514 8.19 5.73 -4.27
N PHE A 515 9.24 5.04 -4.72
CA PHE A 515 10.63 5.51 -4.63
C PHE A 515 11.24 5.57 -6.01
N ASP A 516 11.54 6.78 -6.49
CA ASP A 516 12.21 7.05 -7.76
C ASP A 516 13.60 7.61 -7.46
N LEU A 517 14.65 6.77 -7.49
CA LEU A 517 15.99 7.21 -7.10
C LEU A 517 16.68 8.09 -8.16
N GLN A 518 16.12 8.21 -9.38
CA GLN A 518 16.64 9.11 -10.41
C GLN A 518 16.10 10.54 -10.16
N ALA A 519 14.78 10.70 -10.03
CA ALA A 519 14.16 12.00 -9.77
C ALA A 519 14.37 12.47 -8.32
N GLN A 520 14.22 11.56 -7.34
CA GLN A 520 14.17 11.86 -5.92
C GLN A 520 15.51 11.59 -5.21
N GLY A 521 16.55 11.12 -5.90
CA GLY A 521 17.84 10.80 -5.30
C GLY A 521 18.58 12.01 -4.69
N ASN A 522 19.49 11.74 -3.77
CA ASN A 522 20.43 12.70 -3.21
C ASN A 522 21.66 12.92 -4.12
N GLU A 523 22.60 13.78 -3.70
CA GLU A 523 23.87 14.05 -4.40
C GLU A 523 24.77 12.80 -4.57
N TYR A 524 24.57 11.75 -3.77
CA TYR A 524 25.30 10.49 -3.86
C TYR A 524 24.67 9.47 -4.81
N THR A 525 23.34 9.44 -4.94
CA THR A 525 22.61 8.46 -5.77
C THR A 525 22.36 8.97 -7.18
N LYS A 526 22.00 10.25 -7.37
CA LYS A 526 21.75 10.83 -8.70
C LYS A 526 22.91 10.64 -9.69
N PRO A 527 24.19 10.90 -9.33
CA PRO A 527 25.29 10.73 -10.27
C PRO A 527 25.54 9.28 -10.66
N ILE A 528 25.18 8.29 -9.83
CA ILE A 528 25.33 6.87 -10.17
C ILE A 528 24.42 6.53 -11.36
N PHE A 529 23.15 6.95 -11.32
CA PHE A 529 22.22 6.76 -12.44
C PHE A 529 22.61 7.60 -13.67
N GLN A 530 23.08 8.83 -13.47
CA GLN A 530 23.56 9.69 -14.58
C GLN A 530 24.84 9.17 -15.25
N THR A 531 25.74 8.51 -14.51
CA THR A 531 27.00 7.95 -15.07
C THR A 531 26.83 6.56 -15.67
N VAL A 532 25.73 5.85 -15.39
CA VAL A 532 25.28 4.72 -16.24
C VAL A 532 25.06 5.22 -17.67
N GLY A 533 24.46 6.40 -17.84
CA GLY A 533 24.46 7.19 -19.07
C GLY A 533 23.41 6.75 -20.10
N GLU A 534 22.48 7.67 -20.35
CA GLU A 534 21.11 7.43 -20.86
C GLU A 534 20.19 6.82 -19.78
N ASP A 535 18.89 7.12 -19.83
CA ASP A 535 18.04 7.30 -18.64
C ASP A 535 17.74 6.03 -17.84
N ALA A 536 18.60 5.76 -16.86
CA ALA A 536 18.47 4.68 -15.89
C ALA A 536 17.60 5.10 -14.67
N ARG A 537 16.35 4.65 -14.64
CA ARG A 537 15.39 4.87 -13.55
C ARG A 537 15.26 3.62 -12.69
N PHE A 538 15.53 3.74 -11.39
CA PHE A 538 15.14 2.72 -10.41
C PHE A 538 13.85 3.18 -9.73
N LEU A 539 12.75 2.44 -9.98
CA LEU A 539 11.41 2.76 -9.48
C LEU A 539 10.86 1.59 -8.64
N ILE A 540 10.64 1.83 -7.36
CA ILE A 540 9.72 1.02 -6.55
C ILE A 540 8.35 1.70 -6.64
N TYR A 541 7.29 0.91 -6.89
CA TYR A 541 5.92 1.40 -7.02
C TYR A 541 4.91 0.30 -6.64
N ILE A 542 3.64 0.69 -6.47
CA ILE A 542 2.55 -0.28 -6.29
C ILE A 542 1.73 -0.34 -7.58
N HIS A 543 1.65 -1.54 -8.15
CA HIS A 543 0.83 -1.84 -9.31
C HIS A 543 -0.58 -2.29 -8.87
N PRO A 544 -1.64 -1.52 -9.16
CA PRO A 544 -3.02 -1.96 -8.95
C PRO A 544 -3.40 -2.99 -10.03
N THR A 545 -3.94 -4.14 -9.62
CA THR A 545 -4.29 -5.21 -10.56
C THR A 545 -5.71 -5.03 -11.12
N LEU A 546 -6.09 -5.90 -12.07
CA LEU A 546 -7.48 -6.07 -12.49
C LEU A 546 -8.45 -6.38 -11.33
N GLY A 547 -7.99 -6.98 -10.24
CA GLY A 547 -8.77 -7.23 -9.04
C GLY A 547 -9.26 -5.93 -8.40
N PHE A 548 -8.35 -4.99 -8.13
CA PHE A 548 -8.71 -3.68 -7.57
C PHE A 548 -9.51 -2.80 -8.56
N HIS A 549 -9.21 -2.84 -9.85
CA HIS A 549 -10.05 -2.16 -10.84
C HIS A 549 -11.49 -2.71 -10.83
N THR A 550 -11.66 -4.03 -10.68
CA THR A 550 -12.97 -4.67 -10.52
C THR A 550 -13.64 -4.27 -9.20
N PHE A 551 -12.90 -4.19 -8.09
CA PHE A 551 -13.40 -3.70 -6.79
C PHE A 551 -14.00 -2.29 -6.89
N LEU A 552 -13.27 -1.36 -7.53
CA LEU A 552 -13.68 0.03 -7.68
C LEU A 552 -14.92 0.15 -8.58
N ILE A 553 -14.97 -0.61 -9.68
CA ILE A 553 -16.16 -0.69 -10.56
C ILE A 553 -17.37 -1.25 -9.79
N ALA A 554 -17.20 -2.34 -9.05
CA ALA A 554 -18.26 -2.93 -8.22
C ALA A 554 -18.75 -1.96 -7.13
N THR A 555 -17.83 -1.20 -6.53
CA THR A 555 -18.14 -0.17 -5.52
C THR A 555 -19.00 0.94 -6.11
N VAL A 556 -18.60 1.54 -7.24
CA VAL A 556 -19.39 2.57 -7.95
C VAL A 556 -20.75 2.01 -8.38
N MET A 557 -20.77 0.80 -8.94
CA MET A 557 -22.00 0.11 -9.34
C MET A 557 -22.96 -0.06 -8.15
N SER A 558 -22.45 -0.45 -6.97
CA SER A 558 -23.25 -0.58 -5.75
C SER A 558 -23.86 0.74 -5.26
N LEU A 559 -23.28 1.90 -5.59
CA LEU A 559 -23.84 3.23 -5.28
C LEU A 559 -24.97 3.59 -6.25
N VAL A 560 -24.76 3.37 -7.56
CA VAL A 560 -25.78 3.60 -8.60
C VAL A 560 -27.05 2.79 -8.32
N VAL A 561 -26.90 1.52 -7.90
CA VAL A 561 -28.03 0.63 -7.60
C VAL A 561 -28.75 1.03 -6.31
N GLY A 562 -28.03 1.54 -5.30
CA GLY A 562 -28.63 2.08 -4.07
C GLY A 562 -29.66 3.17 -4.39
N HIS A 563 -29.26 4.13 -5.23
CA HIS A 563 -30.15 5.18 -5.72
C HIS A 563 -31.28 4.63 -6.59
N GLY A 564 -30.97 3.73 -7.53
CA GLY A 564 -31.97 3.13 -8.42
C GLY A 564 -33.09 2.42 -7.64
N MET A 565 -32.74 1.62 -6.63
CA MET A 565 -33.71 0.91 -5.80
C MET A 565 -34.46 1.85 -4.86
N THR A 566 -33.78 2.83 -4.25
CA THR A 566 -34.40 3.84 -3.36
C THR A 566 -35.39 4.73 -4.11
N ALA A 567 -35.03 5.21 -5.31
CA ALA A 567 -35.90 5.98 -6.19
C ALA A 567 -37.10 5.15 -6.67
N CYS A 568 -36.90 3.88 -7.05
CA CYS A 568 -38.00 2.98 -7.39
C CYS A 568 -38.95 2.74 -6.21
N HIS A 569 -38.43 2.60 -4.98
CA HIS A 569 -39.24 2.46 -3.77
C HIS A 569 -40.10 3.70 -3.49
N ARG A 570 -39.51 4.90 -3.57
CA ARG A 570 -40.25 6.16 -3.39
C ARG A 570 -41.28 6.40 -4.48
N ARG A 571 -40.93 6.15 -5.74
CA ARG A 571 -41.85 6.26 -6.89
C ARG A 571 -43.01 5.28 -6.79
N ALA A 572 -42.74 4.02 -6.48
CA ALA A 572 -43.76 2.97 -6.37
C ALA A 572 -44.85 3.33 -5.34
N LEU A 573 -44.45 3.88 -4.19
CA LEU A 573 -45.34 4.18 -3.07
C LEU A 573 -45.76 5.66 -2.98
N LYS A 574 -45.51 6.46 -4.04
CA LYS A 574 -45.74 7.92 -4.08
C LYS A 574 -45.25 8.62 -2.80
N ARG A 575 -43.98 8.40 -2.43
CA ARG A 575 -43.31 9.00 -1.26
C ARG A 575 -42.20 9.97 -1.68
N GLY A 576 -41.80 10.83 -0.74
CA GLY A 576 -40.78 11.85 -0.97
C GLY A 576 -41.15 12.76 -2.14
N GLU A 577 -40.20 13.01 -3.02
CA GLU A 577 -40.34 13.79 -4.25
C GLU A 577 -41.52 13.37 -5.16
N TYR A 578 -42.00 12.12 -5.07
CA TYR A 578 -43.17 11.61 -5.83
C TYR A 578 -44.51 11.70 -5.09
N GLY A 579 -44.55 12.32 -3.91
CA GLY A 579 -45.78 12.50 -3.12
C GLY A 579 -46.89 13.23 -3.86
N GLU A 580 -48.13 12.76 -3.67
CA GLU A 580 -49.32 13.45 -4.16
C GLU A 580 -49.52 14.78 -3.42
N ARG A 581 -50.10 15.75 -4.11
CA ARG A 581 -50.44 17.05 -3.56
C ARG A 581 -51.92 17.01 -3.21
N GLU A 582 -52.26 17.09 -1.93
CA GLU A 582 -53.65 17.33 -1.53
C GLU A 582 -54.15 18.64 -2.14
N GLU A 583 -55.31 18.57 -2.81
CA GLU A 583 -55.81 19.60 -3.73
C GLU A 583 -56.53 20.74 -2.99
N TYR A 584 -55.89 21.25 -1.93
CA TYR A 584 -56.52 22.08 -0.90
C TYR A 584 -55.75 23.38 -0.58
N ILE A 585 -55.04 23.95 -1.56
CA ILE A 585 -54.51 25.33 -1.45
C ILE A 585 -55.01 26.17 -2.63
N GLY A 586 -55.65 27.29 -2.30
CA GLY A 586 -56.35 28.17 -3.23
C GLY A 586 -55.49 28.95 -4.22
N ARG A 587 -56.16 29.87 -4.94
CA ARG A 587 -55.71 30.48 -6.21
C ARG A 587 -54.30 31.09 -6.23
N GLU A 588 -53.71 31.48 -5.11
CA GLU A 588 -52.33 31.97 -5.05
C GLU A 588 -51.29 30.92 -5.53
N VAL A 589 -51.58 29.63 -5.31
CA VAL A 589 -50.66 28.52 -5.65
C VAL A 589 -50.72 28.10 -7.13
N LEU A 590 -51.60 28.72 -7.93
CA LEU A 590 -51.62 28.59 -9.39
C LEU A 590 -50.57 29.47 -10.07
N ALA A 591 -50.06 30.51 -9.40
CA ALA A 591 -48.90 31.24 -9.89
C ALA A 591 -47.63 30.37 -9.77
N GLY A 592 -46.81 30.32 -10.83
CA GLY A 592 -45.52 29.60 -10.87
C GLY A 592 -44.41 30.23 -10.03
N GLY A 593 -44.75 30.83 -8.88
CA GLY A 593 -43.88 31.67 -8.06
C GLY A 593 -42.65 30.95 -7.54
N ARG A 594 -41.49 31.63 -7.65
CA ARG A 594 -40.21 31.17 -7.09
C ARG A 594 -40.19 31.40 -5.58
N ARG A 595 -40.02 30.34 -4.78
CA ARG A 595 -40.05 30.42 -3.30
C ARG A 595 -38.72 29.98 -2.67
N ARG A 596 -38.39 30.49 -1.48
CA ARG A 596 -37.20 30.10 -0.70
C ARG A 596 -37.60 29.10 0.39
N LEU A 597 -37.04 27.89 0.42
CA LEU A 597 -37.46 26.85 1.38
C LEU A 597 -37.19 27.24 2.83
N CYS A 598 -36.12 28.00 3.11
CA CYS A 598 -35.80 28.49 4.44
C CYS A 598 -36.93 29.33 5.10
N ASN A 599 -37.76 30.01 4.31
CA ASN A 599 -38.85 30.83 4.81
C ASN A 599 -40.15 30.04 5.08
N VAL A 600 -40.34 28.86 4.49
CA VAL A 600 -41.61 28.10 4.55
C VAL A 600 -41.91 27.58 5.96
N LEU A 601 -40.88 27.08 6.66
CA LEU A 601 -40.99 26.53 8.02
C LEU A 601 -40.41 27.46 9.10
N ARG A 602 -40.31 28.76 8.81
CA ARG A 602 -39.66 29.74 9.69
C ARG A 602 -40.52 29.99 10.95
N PRO A 603 -39.99 29.79 12.17
CA PRO A 603 -40.69 30.15 13.40
C PRO A 603 -41.05 31.64 13.48
N PRO A 604 -42.22 32.02 14.03
CA PRO A 604 -42.70 33.41 14.05
C PRO A 604 -41.87 34.32 14.97
N ALA A 605 -41.31 33.78 16.06
CA ALA A 605 -40.47 34.54 16.99
C ALA A 605 -39.17 35.02 16.29
N TYR A 606 -38.97 36.34 16.19
CA TYR A 606 -37.93 36.99 15.36
C TYR A 606 -36.53 36.36 15.45
N VAL A 607 -36.00 36.15 16.66
CA VAL A 607 -34.66 35.58 16.89
C VAL A 607 -34.60 34.10 16.50
N ALA A 608 -35.64 33.33 16.81
CA ALA A 608 -35.73 31.92 16.42
C ALA A 608 -35.85 31.77 14.91
N GLY A 609 -36.65 32.62 14.24
CA GLY A 609 -36.78 32.69 12.80
C GLY A 609 -35.46 33.05 12.09
N LYS A 610 -34.71 34.04 12.60
CA LYS A 610 -33.37 34.36 12.08
C LYS A 610 -32.40 33.20 12.27
N ARG A 611 -32.33 32.58 13.47
CA ARG A 611 -31.47 31.41 13.72
C ARG A 611 -31.84 30.20 12.86
N PHE A 612 -33.14 29.99 12.62
CA PHE A 612 -33.64 28.89 11.78
C PHE A 612 -33.18 29.04 10.31
N VAL A 613 -33.28 30.25 9.74
CA VAL A 613 -32.89 30.55 8.36
C VAL A 613 -31.36 30.63 8.20
N TYR A 614 -30.71 31.52 8.96
CA TYR A 614 -29.32 31.87 8.72
C TYR A 614 -28.34 30.87 9.33
N GLY A 615 -28.68 30.20 10.44
CA GLY A 615 -27.78 29.25 11.11
C GLY A 615 -27.31 28.10 10.20
N PRO A 616 -28.21 27.37 9.51
CA PRO A 616 -27.82 26.37 8.52
C PRO A 616 -27.06 26.97 7.34
N ALA A 617 -27.48 28.14 6.84
CA ALA A 617 -26.82 28.80 5.71
C ALA A 617 -25.37 29.20 6.04
N SER A 618 -25.12 29.74 7.25
CA SER A 618 -23.76 30.08 7.70
C SER A 618 -22.92 28.84 7.98
N ALA A 619 -23.49 27.78 8.55
CA ALA A 619 -22.75 26.55 8.83
C ALA A 619 -22.40 25.78 7.54
N LEU A 620 -23.30 25.73 6.55
CA LEU A 620 -22.99 25.20 5.22
C LEU A 620 -21.95 26.08 4.49
N GLY A 621 -22.05 27.41 4.58
CA GLY A 621 -21.08 28.33 3.98
C GLY A 621 -19.68 28.22 4.61
N VAL A 622 -19.60 28.10 5.94
CA VAL A 622 -18.34 27.82 6.66
C VAL A 622 -17.77 26.46 6.29
N SER A 623 -18.58 25.40 6.23
CA SER A 623 -18.12 24.08 5.77
C SER A 623 -17.59 24.15 4.33
N LEU A 624 -18.31 24.80 3.41
CA LEU A 624 -17.86 24.97 2.02
C LEU A 624 -16.50 25.69 1.95
N ALA A 625 -16.32 26.78 2.71
CA ALA A 625 -15.03 27.46 2.79
C ALA A 625 -13.92 26.58 3.38
N LEU A 626 -14.21 25.80 4.43
CA LEU A 626 -13.25 24.87 5.04
C LEU A 626 -12.90 23.69 4.12
N VAL A 627 -13.81 23.19 3.27
CA VAL A 627 -13.44 22.20 2.24
C VAL A 627 -12.59 22.84 1.16
N LEU A 628 -13.04 23.97 0.59
CA LEU A 628 -12.34 24.64 -0.52
C LEU A 628 -10.92 25.11 -0.15
N PHE A 629 -10.68 25.45 1.12
CA PHE A 629 -9.31 25.67 1.63
C PHE A 629 -8.60 24.35 1.98
N GLY A 630 -9.28 23.46 2.71
CA GLY A 630 -8.69 22.24 3.26
C GLY A 630 -8.20 21.23 2.22
N ILE A 631 -8.79 21.18 1.01
CA ILE A 631 -8.33 20.27 -0.05
C ILE A 631 -6.92 20.61 -0.57
N PHE A 632 -6.52 21.88 -0.50
CA PHE A 632 -5.17 22.35 -0.86
C PHE A 632 -4.21 22.42 0.34
N ALA A 633 -4.73 22.45 1.57
CA ALA A 633 -3.90 22.44 2.78
C ALA A 633 -3.29 21.06 3.03
N GLU A 634 -2.04 21.01 3.52
CA GLU A 634 -1.39 19.76 3.89
C GLU A 634 -2.23 18.97 4.90
N THR A 635 -2.59 17.73 4.54
CA THR A 635 -3.37 16.81 5.38
C THR A 635 -2.49 15.88 6.19
N PHE A 636 -1.40 15.38 5.64
CA PHE A 636 -0.43 14.52 6.34
C PHE A 636 0.95 14.68 5.69
N GLN A 637 1.97 14.09 6.32
CA GLN A 637 3.28 13.92 5.70
C GLN A 637 3.88 12.55 6.02
N PHE A 638 4.73 12.07 5.12
CA PHE A 638 5.66 10.96 5.38
C PHE A 638 7.07 11.51 5.58
N LYS A 639 7.83 10.94 6.54
CA LYS A 639 9.27 11.15 6.67
C LYS A 639 9.99 9.81 6.59
N PHE A 640 10.77 9.61 5.53
CA PHE A 640 11.65 8.45 5.39
C PHE A 640 12.94 8.66 6.19
N LEU A 641 13.36 7.63 6.92
CA LEU A 641 14.49 7.62 7.83
C LEU A 641 15.47 6.49 7.45
N GLY A 642 16.61 6.42 8.14
CA GLY A 642 17.64 5.42 7.84
C GLY A 642 18.23 5.58 6.44
N LEU A 643 18.74 4.49 5.86
CA LEU A 643 19.41 4.52 4.55
C LEU A 643 18.47 4.95 3.41
N ALA A 644 17.20 4.57 3.45
CA ALA A 644 16.18 5.01 2.48
C ALA A 644 15.93 6.53 2.56
N GLY A 645 15.82 7.10 3.77
CA GLY A 645 15.77 8.54 3.98
C GLY A 645 17.02 9.24 3.46
N LEU A 646 18.22 8.71 3.75
CA LEU A 646 19.46 9.25 3.23
C LEU A 646 19.51 9.21 1.69
N ALA A 647 19.11 8.11 1.05
CA ALA A 647 19.15 7.91 -0.40
C ALA A 647 18.23 8.89 -1.17
N LEU A 648 17.10 9.29 -0.56
CA LEU A 648 16.20 10.34 -1.04
C LEU A 648 16.68 11.77 -0.73
N GLY A 649 17.64 11.92 0.19
CA GLY A 649 18.16 13.22 0.59
C GLY A 649 17.17 14.09 1.37
N PRO A 650 17.57 15.32 1.75
CA PRO A 650 16.84 16.13 2.73
C PRO A 650 15.47 16.61 2.23
N GLU A 651 15.29 16.82 0.93
CA GLU A 651 14.02 17.33 0.36
C GLU A 651 13.03 16.19 0.10
N ALA A 652 13.42 15.13 -0.62
CA ALA A 652 12.48 14.08 -1.01
C ALA A 652 12.25 13.00 0.07
N SER A 653 12.99 13.04 1.19
CA SER A 653 12.69 12.22 2.38
C SER A 653 11.49 12.73 3.18
N VAL A 654 11.13 14.01 3.09
CA VAL A 654 9.96 14.59 3.79
C VAL A 654 8.90 15.00 2.76
N ARG A 655 7.78 14.27 2.71
CA ARG A 655 6.75 14.42 1.68
C ARG A 655 5.40 14.84 2.27
N PRO A 656 5.04 16.13 2.25
CA PRO A 656 3.73 16.60 2.67
C PRO A 656 2.69 16.48 1.55
N TYR A 657 1.49 16.00 1.89
CA TYR A 657 0.39 15.79 0.95
C TYR A 657 -0.90 16.45 1.42
N SER A 658 -1.50 17.25 0.53
CA SER A 658 -2.91 17.68 0.56
C SER A 658 -3.76 16.71 -0.27
N VAL A 659 -5.08 16.92 -0.34
CA VAL A 659 -5.96 16.11 -1.20
C VAL A 659 -5.58 16.28 -2.67
N ILE A 660 -5.28 17.52 -3.07
CA ILE A 660 -4.90 17.83 -4.45
C ILE A 660 -3.48 17.37 -4.79
N SER A 661 -2.49 17.54 -3.91
CA SER A 661 -1.13 17.06 -4.22
C SER A 661 -0.99 15.53 -4.13
N LEU A 662 -1.84 14.85 -3.36
CA LEU A 662 -1.95 13.39 -3.38
C LEU A 662 -2.51 12.87 -4.71
N ASP A 663 -3.55 13.52 -5.26
CA ASP A 663 -4.11 13.16 -6.56
C ASP A 663 -3.11 13.38 -7.70
N LEU A 664 -2.44 14.54 -7.71
CA LEU A 664 -1.47 14.89 -8.75
C LEU A 664 -0.21 13.99 -8.73
N ALA A 665 0.17 13.46 -7.57
CA ALA A 665 1.30 12.54 -7.44
C ALA A 665 0.99 11.09 -7.85
N LEU A 666 -0.29 10.69 -7.95
CA LEU A 666 -0.66 9.30 -8.23
C LEU A 666 -0.22 8.77 -9.61
N PRO A 667 -0.23 9.57 -10.71
CA PRO A 667 0.36 9.15 -11.98
C PRO A 667 1.88 8.98 -11.90
N GLU A 668 2.58 9.92 -11.27
CA GLU A 668 4.04 9.91 -11.11
C GLU A 668 4.52 8.72 -10.27
N ALA A 669 3.69 8.29 -9.32
CA ALA A 669 3.87 7.10 -8.49
C ALA A 669 3.63 5.76 -9.22
N SER A 670 3.35 5.78 -10.53
CA SER A 670 3.14 4.60 -11.37
C SER A 670 4.26 4.44 -12.40
N ASN A 671 4.57 3.21 -12.79
CA ASN A 671 5.43 2.95 -13.96
C ASN A 671 4.73 3.33 -15.29
N ALA A 672 3.40 3.47 -15.29
CA ALA A 672 2.60 3.68 -16.49
C ALA A 672 1.54 4.79 -16.27
N PRO A 673 1.97 6.07 -16.18
CA PRO A 673 1.15 7.20 -15.70
C PRO A 673 -0.12 7.44 -16.55
N ASP A 674 -0.01 7.31 -17.87
CA ASP A 674 -1.09 7.62 -18.82
C ASP A 674 -1.97 6.42 -19.20
N THR A 675 -1.81 5.29 -18.52
CA THR A 675 -2.73 4.17 -18.70
C THR A 675 -4.12 4.48 -18.18
N LEU A 676 -5.14 3.93 -18.86
CA LEU A 676 -6.54 4.03 -18.44
C LEU A 676 -6.73 3.58 -16.97
N GLY A 677 -5.98 2.58 -16.51
CA GLY A 677 -6.00 2.11 -15.13
C GLY A 677 -5.61 3.19 -14.12
N THR A 678 -4.40 3.75 -14.26
CA THR A 678 -3.88 4.81 -13.38
C THR A 678 -4.77 6.06 -13.42
N ARG A 679 -5.14 6.52 -14.62
CA ARG A 679 -5.98 7.72 -14.80
C ARG A 679 -7.43 7.53 -14.32
N TRP A 680 -7.99 6.32 -14.37
CA TRP A 680 -9.29 6.00 -13.77
C TRP A 680 -9.26 6.06 -12.24
N ILE A 681 -8.20 5.53 -11.61
CA ILE A 681 -8.03 5.61 -10.15
C ILE A 681 -7.90 7.07 -9.70
N GLN A 682 -7.09 7.87 -10.41
CA GLN A 682 -6.98 9.31 -10.18
C GLN A 682 -8.35 10.00 -10.28
N ALA A 683 -9.04 9.84 -11.41
CA ALA A 683 -10.35 10.45 -11.62
C ALA A 683 -11.39 10.07 -10.55
N ALA A 684 -11.42 8.79 -10.13
CA ALA A 684 -12.31 8.33 -9.07
C ALA A 684 -11.94 8.92 -7.70
N PHE A 685 -10.64 8.97 -7.37
CA PHE A 685 -10.13 9.55 -6.12
C PHE A 685 -10.50 11.03 -6.00
N MET A 686 -10.12 11.85 -6.99
CA MET A 686 -10.43 13.28 -7.05
C MET A 686 -11.93 13.55 -6.97
N PHE A 687 -12.73 12.76 -7.70
CA PHE A 687 -14.18 12.90 -7.74
C PHE A 687 -14.84 12.65 -6.38
N PHE A 688 -14.55 11.51 -5.72
CA PHE A 688 -15.17 11.15 -4.45
C PHE A 688 -14.63 11.93 -3.24
N SER A 689 -13.35 12.32 -3.24
CA SER A 689 -12.73 13.04 -2.12
C SER A 689 -12.93 14.56 -2.19
N ALA A 690 -12.68 15.18 -3.35
CA ALA A 690 -12.58 16.64 -3.48
C ALA A 690 -13.73 17.29 -4.25
N VAL A 691 -14.31 16.64 -5.28
CA VAL A 691 -15.33 17.28 -6.14
C VAL A 691 -16.75 17.19 -5.55
N ILE A 692 -17.17 16.01 -5.07
CA ILE A 692 -18.57 15.79 -4.68
C ILE A 692 -18.99 16.64 -3.46
N MET A 693 -18.13 16.81 -2.46
CA MET A 693 -18.48 17.53 -1.22
C MET A 693 -18.75 19.03 -1.46
N PRO A 694 -17.90 19.82 -2.16
CA PRO A 694 -18.23 21.20 -2.52
C PRO A 694 -19.52 21.31 -3.33
N VAL A 695 -19.73 20.44 -4.34
CA VAL A 695 -20.93 20.48 -5.20
C VAL A 695 -22.20 20.16 -4.39
N TYR A 696 -22.14 19.20 -3.46
CA TYR A 696 -23.19 18.92 -2.49
C TYR A 696 -23.55 20.16 -1.66
N LEU A 697 -22.56 20.79 -1.02
CA LEU A 697 -22.75 21.94 -0.16
C LEU A 697 -23.31 23.16 -0.93
N ILE A 698 -22.84 23.39 -2.16
CA ILE A 698 -23.34 24.44 -3.06
C ILE A 698 -24.81 24.19 -3.42
N ILE A 699 -25.17 22.99 -3.88
CA ILE A 699 -26.56 22.67 -4.27
C ILE A 699 -27.49 22.74 -3.06
N LEU A 700 -27.07 22.27 -1.88
CA LEU A 700 -27.86 22.34 -0.66
C LEU A 700 -28.05 23.78 -0.15
N LEU A 701 -27.00 24.62 -0.23
CA LEU A 701 -27.08 26.04 0.11
C LEU A 701 -28.02 26.80 -0.85
N CYS A 702 -27.94 26.51 -2.15
CA CYS A 702 -28.86 27.04 -3.17
C CYS A 702 -30.30 26.60 -2.91
N LEU A 703 -30.54 25.30 -2.67
CA LEU A 703 -31.87 24.74 -2.35
C LEU A 703 -32.48 25.38 -1.10
N TRP A 704 -31.67 25.67 -0.08
CA TRP A 704 -32.12 26.31 1.15
C TRP A 704 -32.45 27.80 0.96
N THR A 705 -31.59 28.56 0.28
CA THR A 705 -31.58 30.04 0.31
C THR A 705 -32.14 30.73 -0.94
N ALA A 706 -32.08 30.11 -2.12
CA ALA A 706 -32.46 30.71 -3.38
C ALA A 706 -33.98 30.64 -3.63
N PRO A 707 -34.56 31.64 -4.33
CA PRO A 707 -35.95 31.55 -4.79
C PRO A 707 -36.01 30.64 -6.02
N LEU A 708 -36.40 29.38 -5.81
CA LEU A 708 -36.47 28.33 -6.84
C LEU A 708 -37.93 27.97 -7.18
N SER A 709 -38.15 27.43 -8.38
CA SER A 709 -39.44 26.86 -8.78
C SER A 709 -39.67 25.49 -8.15
N ASN A 710 -40.93 25.06 -8.02
CA ASN A 710 -41.27 23.78 -7.39
C ASN A 710 -40.67 22.55 -8.11
N LYS A 711 -40.39 22.64 -9.43
CA LYS A 711 -39.66 21.60 -10.16
C LYS A 711 -38.19 21.59 -9.71
N MET A 712 -37.50 22.73 -9.86
CA MET A 712 -36.08 22.85 -9.46
C MET A 712 -35.83 22.48 -8.00
N GLN A 713 -36.76 22.76 -7.09
CA GLN A 713 -36.65 22.36 -5.68
C GLN A 713 -36.68 20.84 -5.48
N LYS A 714 -37.47 20.09 -6.27
CA LYS A 714 -37.46 18.62 -6.23
C LYS A 714 -36.18 18.07 -6.87
N ASP A 715 -35.82 18.58 -8.05
CA ASP A 715 -34.63 18.16 -8.78
C ASP A 715 -33.35 18.38 -7.94
N PHE A 716 -33.21 19.54 -7.30
CA PHE A 716 -32.09 19.87 -6.41
C PHE A 716 -32.12 19.08 -5.09
N LEU A 717 -33.30 18.70 -4.56
CA LEU A 717 -33.38 17.84 -3.38
C LEU A 717 -32.86 16.44 -3.69
N VAL A 718 -33.24 15.86 -4.83
CA VAL A 718 -32.74 14.55 -5.28
C VAL A 718 -31.23 14.61 -5.54
N ALA A 719 -30.75 15.64 -6.25
CA ALA A 719 -29.32 15.85 -6.48
C ALA A 719 -28.53 15.97 -5.15
N ALA A 720 -29.01 16.76 -4.19
CA ALA A 720 -28.35 16.90 -2.89
C ALA A 720 -28.36 15.61 -2.05
N GLN A 721 -29.35 14.72 -2.22
CA GLN A 721 -29.36 13.40 -1.58
C GLN A 721 -28.33 12.45 -2.20
N VAL A 722 -28.26 12.38 -3.53
CA VAL A 722 -27.26 11.59 -4.28
C VAL A 722 -25.84 12.03 -3.91
N LEU A 723 -25.58 13.35 -3.97
CA LEU A 723 -24.25 13.89 -3.67
C LEU A 723 -23.86 13.71 -2.19
N ASN A 724 -24.82 13.77 -1.24
CA ASN A 724 -24.55 13.44 0.17
C ASN A 724 -24.11 11.98 0.36
N ALA A 725 -24.73 11.05 -0.38
CA ALA A 725 -24.39 9.63 -0.33
C ALA A 725 -23.05 9.32 -1.02
N TRP A 726 -22.66 10.09 -2.05
CA TRP A 726 -21.39 9.92 -2.78
C TRP A 726 -20.23 10.72 -2.16
N SER A 727 -20.49 11.68 -1.28
CA SER A 727 -19.47 12.53 -0.65
C SER A 727 -18.53 11.72 0.26
N GLY A 728 -17.39 11.30 -0.26
CA GLY A 728 -16.42 10.43 0.42
C GLY A 728 -15.42 11.13 1.35
N LEU A 729 -15.46 12.46 1.50
CA LEU A 729 -14.49 13.22 2.29
C LEU A 729 -14.35 12.76 3.76
N ASP A 730 -15.44 12.33 4.39
CA ASP A 730 -15.42 11.75 5.74
C ASP A 730 -14.75 10.37 5.78
N VAL A 731 -15.06 9.51 4.81
CA VAL A 731 -14.41 8.19 4.61
C VAL A 731 -12.91 8.35 4.34
N PHE A 732 -12.52 9.35 3.56
CA PHE A 732 -11.13 9.73 3.30
C PHE A 732 -10.40 10.20 4.57
N CYS A 733 -11.03 11.05 5.39
CA CYS A 733 -10.46 11.44 6.69
C CYS A 733 -10.27 10.23 7.62
N CYS A 734 -11.23 9.30 7.67
CA CYS A 734 -11.07 8.06 8.44
C CYS A 734 -9.95 7.16 7.89
N SER A 735 -9.78 7.11 6.57
CA SER A 735 -8.72 6.32 5.91
C SER A 735 -7.32 6.89 6.23
N ILE A 736 -7.12 8.21 6.10
CA ILE A 736 -5.87 8.88 6.50
C ILE A 736 -5.58 8.65 7.99
N MET A 737 -6.56 8.81 8.88
CA MET A 737 -6.36 8.60 10.31
C MET A 737 -5.89 7.17 10.61
N ALA A 738 -6.49 6.16 9.97
CA ALA A 738 -6.07 4.77 10.14
C ALA A 738 -4.68 4.49 9.54
N SER A 739 -4.39 4.99 8.33
CA SER A 739 -3.09 4.77 7.69
C SER A 739 -1.95 5.49 8.43
N VAL A 740 -2.10 6.76 8.80
CA VAL A 740 -1.02 7.56 9.42
C VAL A 740 -0.68 7.11 10.86
N LEU A 741 -1.59 6.43 11.55
CA LEU A 741 -1.30 5.85 12.87
C LEU A 741 -0.55 4.50 12.78
N GLU A 742 -0.62 3.80 11.66
CA GLU A 742 -0.23 2.38 11.56
C GLU A 742 0.86 2.11 10.49
N ILE A 743 1.07 3.00 9.52
CA ILE A 743 1.91 2.74 8.33
C ILE A 743 3.36 2.40 8.68
N ARG A 744 3.92 2.98 9.75
CA ARG A 744 5.27 2.64 10.23
C ARG A 744 5.40 1.17 10.62
N GLN A 745 4.47 0.69 11.45
CA GLN A 745 4.44 -0.70 11.92
C GLN A 745 4.19 -1.67 10.76
N PHE A 746 3.30 -1.32 9.83
CA PHE A 746 3.03 -2.11 8.62
C PHE A 746 4.22 -2.15 7.65
N ALA A 747 4.91 -1.03 7.43
CA ALA A 747 6.07 -0.95 6.55
C ALA A 747 7.27 -1.74 7.12
N LEU A 748 7.53 -1.64 8.42
CA LEU A 748 8.56 -2.44 9.10
C LEU A 748 8.24 -3.94 9.03
N PHE A 749 6.96 -4.34 9.08
CA PHE A 749 6.54 -5.73 8.86
C PHE A 749 6.78 -6.21 7.41
N ILE A 750 6.50 -5.38 6.39
CA ILE A 750 6.76 -5.71 4.97
C ILE A 750 8.26 -5.86 4.68
N VAL A 751 9.10 -5.06 5.35
CA VAL A 751 10.57 -5.17 5.27
C VAL A 751 11.04 -6.43 5.98
N GLY A 752 10.64 -6.65 7.24
CA GLY A 752 11.01 -7.83 8.02
C GLY A 752 12.53 -7.98 8.20
N ASP A 753 13.00 -9.22 8.14
CA ASP A 753 14.40 -9.63 8.28
C ASP A 753 15.30 -9.27 7.09
N LYS A 754 14.70 -8.91 5.93
CA LYS A 754 15.39 -8.62 4.65
C LYS A 754 16.52 -7.58 4.77
N CYS A 755 16.47 -6.74 5.81
CA CYS A 755 17.47 -5.71 6.06
C CYS A 755 18.48 -6.01 7.17
N ASP A 756 18.39 -7.12 7.92
CA ASP A 756 19.25 -7.30 9.11
C ASP A 756 20.74 -7.38 8.78
N MET A 757 21.10 -7.96 7.64
CA MET A 757 22.47 -7.91 7.12
C MET A 757 22.92 -6.48 6.79
N ILE A 758 22.03 -5.68 6.19
CA ILE A 758 22.30 -4.27 5.83
C ILE A 758 22.44 -3.42 7.09
N ASN A 759 21.55 -3.60 8.07
CA ASN A 759 21.57 -2.93 9.37
C ASN A 759 22.90 -3.21 10.10
N LYS A 760 23.39 -4.45 10.06
CA LYS A 760 24.68 -4.85 10.64
C LYS A 760 25.86 -4.16 9.94
N ILE A 761 25.88 -4.13 8.60
CA ILE A 761 26.93 -3.46 7.81
C ILE A 761 26.91 -1.94 8.07
N ILE A 762 25.73 -1.31 8.06
CA ILE A 762 25.54 0.10 8.43
C ILE A 762 26.20 0.37 9.79
N GLY A 763 25.85 -0.41 10.82
CA GLY A 763 26.38 -0.25 12.18
C GLY A 763 27.89 -0.40 12.33
N GLN A 764 28.58 -0.97 11.34
CA GLN A 764 30.04 -1.13 11.30
C GLN A 764 30.76 -0.06 10.46
N THR A 765 30.04 0.90 9.87
CA THR A 765 30.62 1.92 8.96
C THR A 765 30.34 3.36 9.44
N PRO A 766 31.21 4.34 9.11
CA PRO A 766 30.98 5.76 9.40
C PRO A 766 29.80 6.37 8.61
N LEU A 767 29.11 5.58 7.78
CA LEU A 767 27.82 5.94 7.20
C LEU A 767 26.73 6.06 8.29
N ALA A 768 26.85 5.29 9.37
CA ALA A 768 25.88 5.24 10.46
C ALA A 768 25.63 6.60 11.13
N ASP A 769 26.63 7.48 11.15
CA ASP A 769 26.54 8.80 11.80
C ASP A 769 26.05 9.91 10.83
N LYS A 770 25.72 9.53 9.58
CA LYS A 770 25.05 10.37 8.58
C LYS A 770 23.56 10.02 8.39
N LEU A 771 23.04 9.05 9.15
CA LEU A 771 21.64 8.64 9.07
C LEU A 771 20.78 9.48 10.01
N GLU A 772 19.69 10.05 9.49
CA GLU A 772 18.64 10.60 10.35
C GLU A 772 17.75 9.47 10.90
N GLY A 773 17.52 9.49 12.21
CA GLY A 773 16.70 8.49 12.90
C GLY A 773 17.48 7.23 13.30
N PRO A 774 16.86 6.04 13.27
CA PRO A 774 17.53 4.80 13.64
C PRO A 774 18.53 4.34 12.59
N LYS A 775 19.58 3.62 13.02
CA LYS A 775 20.66 3.07 12.19
C LYS A 775 20.20 1.82 11.40
N THR A 776 19.20 1.99 10.54
CA THR A 776 18.54 0.93 9.76
C THR A 776 18.56 1.21 8.25
N CYS A 777 18.29 0.20 7.44
CA CYS A 777 18.12 0.36 5.98
C CYS A 777 16.93 1.27 5.62
N PHE A 778 15.88 1.24 6.44
CA PHE A 778 14.57 1.77 6.15
C PHE A 778 13.81 1.93 7.46
N ASP A 779 13.22 3.09 7.66
CA ASP A 779 12.14 3.34 8.61
C ASP A 779 11.30 4.49 8.04
N VAL A 780 10.03 4.59 8.42
CA VAL A 780 9.13 5.64 7.93
C VAL A 780 8.27 6.15 9.06
N ASP A 781 8.32 7.45 9.32
CA ASP A 781 7.45 8.13 10.27
C ASP A 781 6.36 8.91 9.53
N SER A 782 5.24 9.18 10.20
CA SER A 782 4.10 9.84 9.55
C SER A 782 3.28 10.70 10.51
N GLU A 783 3.00 11.93 10.10
CA GLU A 783 2.33 12.93 10.93
C GLU A 783 1.06 13.49 10.26
N LEU A 784 0.04 13.77 11.06
CA LEU A 784 -1.13 14.54 10.61
C LEU A 784 -0.81 16.04 10.59
N ARG A 785 -1.16 16.71 9.50
CA ARG A 785 -0.92 18.15 9.27
C ARG A 785 -2.21 18.97 9.48
N PRO A 786 -2.12 20.30 9.66
CA PRO A 786 -3.29 21.13 10.02
C PRO A 786 -4.50 21.01 9.09
N GLY A 787 -4.30 20.74 7.78
CA GLY A 787 -5.37 20.52 6.81
C GLY A 787 -6.26 19.32 7.15
N PHE A 788 -5.74 18.28 7.81
CA PHE A 788 -6.54 17.15 8.28
C PHE A 788 -7.64 17.61 9.23
N TYR A 789 -7.27 18.38 10.25
CA TYR A 789 -8.23 18.87 11.26
C TYR A 789 -9.25 19.84 10.65
N ILE A 790 -8.86 20.61 9.62
CA ILE A 790 -9.75 21.49 8.86
C ILE A 790 -10.78 20.68 8.06
N LEU A 791 -10.34 19.66 7.32
CA LEU A 791 -11.24 18.78 6.55
C LEU A 791 -12.13 17.93 7.45
N ALA A 792 -11.60 17.35 8.52
CA ALA A 792 -12.37 16.58 9.49
C ALA A 792 -13.44 17.44 10.19
N LEU A 793 -13.09 18.66 10.62
CA LEU A 793 -14.06 19.63 11.15
C LEU A 793 -15.12 19.97 10.11
N SER A 794 -14.73 20.21 8.86
CA SER A 794 -15.69 20.50 7.79
C SER A 794 -16.63 19.33 7.51
N ALA A 795 -16.12 18.10 7.45
CA ALA A 795 -16.90 16.88 7.26
C ALA A 795 -17.92 16.67 8.39
N ILE A 796 -17.55 16.95 9.65
CA ILE A 796 -18.47 16.93 10.80
C ILE A 796 -19.56 18.01 10.66
N ILE A 797 -19.22 19.24 10.26
CA ILE A 797 -20.20 20.31 10.04
C ILE A 797 -21.13 19.96 8.86
N ALA A 798 -20.60 19.41 7.78
CA ALA A 798 -21.35 18.95 6.60
C ALA A 798 -22.31 17.80 6.95
N LEU A 799 -21.86 16.81 7.71
CA LEU A 799 -22.68 15.67 8.15
C LEU A 799 -23.88 16.14 9.00
N VAL A 800 -23.61 16.93 10.04
CA VAL A 800 -24.66 17.39 10.97
C VAL A 800 -25.58 18.43 10.30
N THR A 801 -25.01 19.48 9.70
CA THR A 801 -25.78 20.58 9.10
C THR A 801 -26.47 20.14 7.82
N GLY A 802 -25.81 19.32 7.01
CA GLY A 802 -26.34 18.78 5.76
C GLY A 802 -27.56 17.91 6.00
N HIS A 803 -27.46 16.91 6.89
CA HIS A 803 -28.61 16.05 7.23
C HIS A 803 -29.79 16.86 7.80
N VAL A 804 -29.53 17.81 8.71
CA VAL A 804 -30.56 18.70 9.26
C VAL A 804 -31.20 19.57 8.18
N THR A 805 -30.43 20.06 7.21
CA THR A 805 -30.94 20.93 6.13
C THR A 805 -31.69 20.13 5.08
N LEU A 806 -31.20 18.96 4.66
CA LEU A 806 -31.92 18.01 3.78
C LEU A 806 -33.29 17.63 4.36
N HIS A 807 -33.34 17.28 5.66
CA HIS A 807 -34.60 16.97 6.35
C HIS A 807 -35.54 18.19 6.37
N ARG A 808 -35.03 19.40 6.63
CA ARG A 808 -35.82 20.64 6.58
C ARG A 808 -36.31 20.99 5.18
N CYS A 809 -35.49 20.81 4.14
CA CYS A 809 -35.88 21.02 2.74
C CYS A 809 -37.00 20.07 2.32
N SER A 810 -36.84 18.77 2.60
CA SER A 810 -37.87 17.75 2.40
C SER A 810 -39.17 18.13 3.13
N LYS A 811 -39.10 18.40 4.45
CA LYS A 811 -40.27 18.78 5.23
C LYS A 811 -40.90 20.10 4.75
N ALA A 812 -40.13 21.08 4.28
CA ALA A 812 -40.66 22.33 3.73
C ALA A 812 -41.35 22.15 2.36
N LEU A 813 -40.84 21.23 1.54
CA LEU A 813 -41.48 20.84 0.28
C LEU A 813 -42.85 20.20 0.51
N HIS A 814 -42.99 19.40 1.59
CA HIS A 814 -44.24 18.74 1.98
C HIS A 814 -45.18 19.60 2.84
N ALA A 815 -44.67 20.45 3.73
CA ALA A 815 -45.51 21.35 4.54
C ALA A 815 -46.31 22.35 3.68
N GLY A 816 -45.81 22.63 2.46
CA GLY A 816 -46.55 23.34 1.42
C GLY A 816 -47.75 22.60 0.81
N SER A 817 -48.26 21.54 1.44
CA SER A 817 -49.58 20.96 1.19
C SER A 817 -50.46 20.81 2.45
N GLY A 818 -50.01 21.26 3.63
CA GLY A 818 -50.68 20.99 4.91
C GLY A 818 -50.76 22.19 5.84
N LEU A 819 -51.84 22.97 5.73
CA LEU A 819 -52.15 24.11 6.60
C LEU A 819 -53.62 24.02 7.08
N GLY A 820 -53.95 22.93 7.79
CA GLY A 820 -55.37 22.64 8.08
C GLY A 820 -55.71 21.55 9.11
N SER A 821 -54.79 21.06 9.96
CA SER A 821 -55.15 20.27 11.16
C SER A 821 -53.98 20.09 12.15
N PRO A 822 -54.21 20.15 13.47
CA PRO A 822 -53.20 19.80 14.48
C PRO A 822 -53.29 18.33 14.90
N SER A 823 -52.23 17.55 14.65
CA SER A 823 -51.95 16.35 15.45
C SER A 823 -50.44 16.15 15.61
N SER A 824 -49.99 16.02 16.86
CA SER A 824 -48.57 15.89 17.19
C SER A 824 -48.34 14.99 18.40
N SER A 825 -47.71 13.84 18.20
CA SER A 825 -46.88 13.15 19.20
C SER A 825 -46.07 12.01 18.53
N VAL A 826 -45.23 11.33 19.31
CA VAL A 826 -44.52 10.08 18.95
C VAL A 826 -43.51 10.17 17.79
N LEU A 827 -42.54 11.10 17.86
CA LEU A 827 -41.18 10.83 17.36
C LEU A 827 -40.06 11.66 18.03
N THR A 828 -40.32 12.24 19.20
CA THR A 828 -39.36 13.07 19.96
C THR A 828 -38.88 12.38 21.25
N ARG A 829 -38.61 11.05 21.18
CA ARG A 829 -38.22 10.24 22.35
C ARG A 829 -36.99 9.34 22.13
N VAL A 830 -36.13 9.73 21.21
CA VAL A 830 -34.71 9.33 21.15
C VAL A 830 -33.88 10.62 21.18
N VAL A 831 -32.64 10.57 21.70
CA VAL A 831 -31.77 11.74 21.96
C VAL A 831 -32.30 12.69 23.06
N ARG A 832 -32.40 12.22 24.32
CA ARG A 832 -32.46 13.13 25.47
C ARG A 832 -31.96 12.66 26.85
N SER A 833 -30.84 11.93 26.92
CA SER A 833 -29.90 12.04 28.05
C SER A 833 -28.57 11.32 27.79
N PRO A 834 -27.41 11.89 28.17
CA PRO A 834 -26.21 11.11 28.41
C PRO A 834 -26.21 10.52 29.84
N SER A 835 -25.26 9.61 30.09
CA SER A 835 -24.80 9.09 31.40
C SER A 835 -25.61 8.00 32.12
N ARG A 836 -24.89 6.89 32.38
CA ARG A 836 -25.10 5.75 33.31
C ARG A 836 -25.73 4.45 32.77
N ALA A 837 -25.13 3.35 33.26
CA ALA A 837 -25.42 1.91 33.06
C ALA A 837 -25.27 1.38 31.61
N VAL A 838 -24.59 0.27 31.29
CA VAL A 838 -23.73 -0.69 32.05
C VAL A 838 -24.39 -1.42 33.23
N SER A 839 -24.35 -2.77 33.16
CA SER A 839 -24.83 -3.74 34.17
C SER A 839 -26.35 -3.88 34.34
N LEU A 840 -26.91 -4.88 33.67
CA LEU A 840 -27.77 -5.97 34.18
C LEU A 840 -27.93 -6.99 33.03
N GLY A 841 -28.06 -8.31 33.22
CA GLY A 841 -28.08 -9.10 34.45
C GLY A 841 -29.08 -10.26 34.30
N LEU A 842 -28.60 -11.47 33.99
CA LEU A 842 -29.41 -12.70 33.92
C LEU A 842 -29.25 -13.50 35.22
N LEU A 843 -30.36 -14.01 35.75
CA LEU A 843 -30.52 -14.76 36.99
C LEU A 843 -31.83 -15.60 36.91
N PRO A 844 -32.03 -16.65 37.72
CA PRO A 844 -31.12 -17.78 37.95
C PRO A 844 -31.86 -19.15 38.00
N ASP A 845 -31.24 -20.16 38.61
CA ASP A 845 -31.79 -21.45 39.10
C ASP A 845 -32.16 -22.54 38.03
N ALA A 846 -31.91 -23.84 38.23
CA ALA A 846 -31.53 -24.59 39.45
C ALA A 846 -30.64 -25.84 39.21
N SER A 847 -29.90 -26.23 40.27
CA SER A 847 -29.44 -27.59 40.69
C SER A 847 -29.03 -28.69 39.68
N LEU A 848 -27.79 -29.20 39.80
CA LEU A 848 -27.49 -30.57 40.26
C LEU A 848 -25.98 -30.76 40.56
N GLU A 849 -25.53 -31.97 40.93
CA GLU A 849 -24.36 -32.25 41.79
C GLU A 849 -23.07 -32.79 41.11
N GLU A 850 -22.01 -32.84 41.94
CA GLU A 850 -20.92 -33.85 42.03
C GLU A 850 -19.49 -33.66 41.44
N ALA A 851 -18.55 -34.16 42.27
CA ALA A 851 -17.21 -34.73 42.02
C ALA A 851 -16.04 -33.91 41.40
N ALA A 852 -15.13 -33.46 42.30
CA ALA A 852 -13.67 -33.74 42.37
C ALA A 852 -12.72 -33.49 41.14
N SER A 853 -11.38 -33.29 41.26
CA SER A 853 -10.44 -33.41 42.39
C SER A 853 -9.14 -32.59 42.17
N SER A 854 -8.38 -32.31 43.24
CA SER A 854 -6.94 -31.94 43.27
C SER A 854 -6.52 -30.58 42.63
N ALA A 855 -5.51 -29.86 43.11
CA ALA A 855 -4.82 -29.86 44.41
C ALA A 855 -4.33 -28.43 44.74
N SER A 856 -4.03 -28.16 46.01
CA SER A 856 -3.45 -26.88 46.48
C SER A 856 -2.13 -27.11 47.23
N ALA A 857 -1.32 -26.06 47.35
CA ALA A 857 -0.51 -25.64 48.51
C ALA A 857 0.73 -24.84 48.07
N SER A 858 1.30 -23.89 48.84
CA SER A 858 0.80 -23.15 50.00
C SER A 858 1.49 -21.78 50.07
N ALA A 859 0.76 -20.76 50.52
CA ALA A 859 1.31 -19.46 50.91
C ALA A 859 2.20 -19.53 52.18
N ARG A 860 2.89 -18.42 52.50
CA ARG A 860 2.86 -17.80 53.84
C ARG A 860 3.37 -16.34 53.89
N ARG A 861 2.55 -15.51 54.57
CA ARG A 861 2.87 -14.25 55.30
C ARG A 861 2.71 -14.58 56.82
N PRO A 862 2.72 -13.68 57.84
CA PRO A 862 2.81 -12.21 57.84
C PRO A 862 3.72 -11.53 58.93
N SER A 863 3.87 -10.20 58.80
CA SER A 863 3.92 -9.14 59.83
C SER A 863 4.54 -9.32 61.24
N ALA A 864 5.36 -8.33 61.64
CA ALA A 864 5.27 -7.68 62.96
C ALA A 864 5.87 -6.23 63.01
N ARG A 865 5.32 -5.40 63.92
CA ARG A 865 5.83 -4.12 64.48
C ARG A 865 5.37 -4.15 65.97
N PRO A 866 6.01 -3.51 66.99
CA PRO A 866 6.28 -2.06 66.95
C PRO A 866 7.44 -1.47 67.86
N ALA A 867 7.65 -0.15 67.70
CA ALA A 867 7.93 0.87 68.74
C ALA A 867 9.15 0.86 69.73
N ARG A 868 9.94 1.94 69.60
CA ARG A 868 10.47 2.87 70.64
C ARG A 868 11.73 2.56 71.50
N ARG A 869 12.75 3.42 71.24
CA ARG A 869 13.43 4.40 72.16
C ARG A 869 14.85 4.10 72.72
N ARG A 870 15.70 5.14 72.54
CA ARG A 870 16.89 5.56 73.34
C ARG A 870 18.19 4.73 73.17
N SER A 871 19.41 5.30 73.22
CA SER A 871 19.83 6.73 73.19
C SER A 871 21.36 6.95 73.11
N GLN A 872 21.80 8.15 72.68
CA GLN A 872 23.17 8.74 72.82
C GLN A 872 24.27 8.10 71.95
N GLN A 873 25.43 8.71 71.60
CA GLN A 873 26.08 10.04 71.78
C GLN A 873 27.14 10.17 70.63
N ARG A 874 27.69 11.27 70.07
CA ARG A 874 27.74 12.78 70.17
C ARG A 874 27.74 13.36 68.71
N GLY A 875 27.83 14.65 68.36
CA GLY A 875 27.71 15.94 69.07
C GLY A 875 28.62 17.06 68.50
N ALA A 876 28.06 18.22 68.11
CA ALA A 876 28.70 19.48 67.61
C ALA A 876 29.31 19.44 66.18
N ALA A 877 29.41 20.53 65.38
CA ALA A 877 28.99 21.95 65.42
C ALA A 877 28.95 22.50 63.95
N ARG A 878 28.41 23.68 63.55
CA ARG A 878 27.68 24.83 64.17
C ARG A 878 26.72 25.47 63.12
N SER A 879 26.07 26.61 63.40
CA SER A 879 24.92 27.19 62.62
C SER A 879 24.74 28.71 62.99
N PRO A 880 23.57 29.44 62.88
CA PRO A 880 22.30 29.27 62.13
C PRO A 880 21.73 30.56 61.38
N PRO A 881 20.58 31.26 61.71
CA PRO A 881 19.42 31.37 60.77
C PRO A 881 18.62 32.74 60.74
N ARG A 882 17.41 32.79 60.14
CA ARG A 882 16.08 33.20 60.74
C ARG A 882 14.93 33.28 59.66
N CYS A 883 13.75 32.65 59.84
CA CYS A 883 12.48 33.06 60.54
C CYS A 883 11.63 34.14 59.80
N ARG A 884 10.28 34.23 59.87
CA ARG A 884 9.18 33.48 60.56
C ARG A 884 7.79 33.78 59.92
N ARG A 885 6.72 33.04 60.28
CA ARG A 885 5.28 33.40 60.03
C ARG A 885 4.68 34.24 61.18
N PHE A 886 3.62 35.05 60.95
CA PHE A 886 2.37 35.12 61.76
C PHE A 886 1.22 35.91 61.06
N ARG A 887 0.10 36.25 61.75
CA ARG A 887 -1.24 36.60 61.18
C ARG A 887 -1.80 38.02 61.53
N ARG A 888 -2.43 38.71 60.54
CA ARG A 888 -3.58 39.68 60.62
C ARG A 888 -3.43 40.95 61.52
N PRO A 889 -4.32 41.99 61.53
CA PRO A 889 -5.72 42.10 61.01
C PRO A 889 -6.18 43.43 60.32
N ARG A 890 -7.50 43.49 59.98
CA ARG A 890 -8.40 44.68 59.80
C ARG A 890 -8.37 45.50 58.48
N ARG A 891 -9.31 46.48 58.39
CA ARG A 891 -9.97 47.10 57.20
C ARG A 891 -10.26 48.60 57.52
N PRO A 892 -10.39 49.56 56.57
CA PRO A 892 -11.75 50.01 56.14
C PRO A 892 -11.90 50.70 54.73
N ARG A 893 -13.17 50.86 54.27
CA ARG A 893 -13.81 51.85 53.31
C ARG A 893 -13.14 52.19 51.94
N ARG A 894 -13.78 52.13 50.74
CA ARG A 894 -15.01 52.74 50.12
C ARG A 894 -14.83 54.21 49.63
N PRO A 895 -15.58 54.74 48.60
CA PRO A 895 -16.70 54.16 47.80
C PRO A 895 -16.77 54.43 46.25
N ARG A 896 -17.70 53.68 45.61
CA ARG A 896 -18.47 53.90 44.35
C ARG A 896 -18.61 55.32 43.72
N ARG A 897 -18.82 55.36 42.39
CA ARG A 897 -20.14 55.69 41.75
C ARG A 897 -20.25 55.18 40.28
N PRO A 898 -21.46 55.06 39.69
CA PRO A 898 -21.68 54.48 38.34
C PRO A 898 -22.27 55.46 37.31
N ARG A 899 -22.30 55.02 36.05
CA ARG A 899 -23.43 55.19 35.13
C ARG A 899 -23.57 53.95 34.25
#